data_AF-A0A0Q6U0R0-F1
#
_entry.id   AF-A0A0Q6U0R0-F1
#
_cell.length_a   1.000
_cell.length_b   1.000
_cell.length_c   1.000
_cell.angle_alpha   90.00
_cell.angle_beta   90.00
_cell.angle_gamma   90.00
#
_symmetry.space_group_name_H-M   'P 1'
#
loop_
_entity.id
_entity.type
_entity.pdbx_description
1 polymer ?
#
loop_
_entity_poly.entity_id
_entity_poly.type
_entity_poly.pdbx_seq_one_letter_code
_entity_poly.pdbx_strand_id
1 'polypeptide(L)'
;MLFSKRNQAPLHAGLAVLLCATALSPFAAAHAAAPRPTVAVAAQVPDAAAVLAVLKRANKAQIDAMRAEPIPLTTGGAVREISSNWVAATYYIGAARLARVTGDVETLKFLTEAAEHYNYGLRGARSGKAMLNADEWAIGDLYQELYARRGQEGVIMPLRQRLDWSLPHLRRQPVPEHLVWWWSDALFMAPPVLSRMGAMTGEKKYFDAMDTQWWRTFARLYDPDESLYFRDERFIERRDENGRKIFWSRGNGWVMGGMARLLESLPADYINRPRYLAIFRAMSARVAGLQRTDGLWAASLMQPERFPEAETSGSAFFVYALAWGINHGVLDRATYLPVVVKGWNALERQVLPNGMIGAVQKTGDQPVTTAPTDIGPYGTGAFLLAGLEVMNLGKPETTLPLADPKSDPATLVSASTPTPALPRTVRGPEETQRHATEMKAVAALAYDPMVEGPGLAPAQVPPAAPGQPTPPKMIYRLAPPPAGQEKPRATVRYAPERYDDILWENDRTAHRIYGPALEQYEPPSTSGIDAWGKSVRYPFMTRQLRTGDQHAYHGEGIDYYNVKTYRGAGGLGVWDGGKLWVSRNWKDYKILKDGPDVASFKVSYAPWKVGEKREVWESRTFTLPMGTNFTRLVSTFGSNAKGPLTVALGISKKPTAATAGDLKADKAKGVFSFWDVTDPDKGTMGVALLIDPRQIVDVVETDSDWLVLVKVTPGKPFVYYMGAAWDKGLDFHSRADWEAYVFAQKPDFNPGK
;
A
#
# COMPACT_ATOMS: atom_id res chain seq x y z
N MET A 1 -38.47 15.14 -54.04
CA MET A 1 -39.76 15.03 -54.75
C MET A 1 -40.86 14.82 -53.71
N LEU A 2 -41.82 15.76 -53.69
CA LEU A 2 -43.26 15.67 -53.31
C LEU A 2 -43.64 15.02 -51.96
N PHE A 3 -44.00 15.78 -50.92
CA PHE A 3 -45.32 16.43 -50.63
C PHE A 3 -46.51 15.48 -50.40
N SER A 4 -47.13 15.59 -49.22
CA SER A 4 -48.55 15.96 -49.13
C SER A 4 -48.93 16.51 -47.73
N LYS A 5 -49.58 17.67 -47.75
CA LYS A 5 -50.26 18.39 -46.65
C LYS A 5 -51.78 18.21 -46.81
N ARG A 6 -52.55 18.41 -45.73
CA ARG A 6 -53.82 19.22 -45.66
C ARG A 6 -54.24 19.33 -44.18
N ASN A 7 -54.23 20.53 -43.55
CA ASN A 7 -55.28 21.59 -43.48
C ASN A 7 -56.56 21.10 -42.76
N GLN A 8 -57.24 21.78 -41.81
CA GLN A 8 -57.41 23.20 -41.47
C GLN A 8 -58.04 23.36 -40.04
N ALA A 9 -57.99 24.57 -39.46
CA ALA A 9 -58.42 25.02 -38.11
C ALA A 9 -59.93 25.40 -38.00
N PRO A 10 -60.42 26.23 -37.06
CA PRO A 10 -60.41 26.24 -35.57
C PRO A 10 -61.85 26.34 -34.97
N LEU A 11 -62.03 26.29 -33.63
CA LEU A 11 -63.26 26.79 -32.99
C LEU A 11 -63.03 27.24 -31.54
N HIS A 12 -63.40 28.50 -31.26
CA HIS A 12 -63.52 29.12 -29.95
C HIS A 12 -64.91 28.87 -29.34
N ALA A 13 -64.95 28.52 -28.05
CA ALA A 13 -66.02 28.80 -27.07
C ALA A 13 -65.44 28.32 -25.71
N GLY A 14 -65.33 29.08 -24.64
CA GLY A 14 -66.28 30.02 -24.06
C GLY A 14 -66.95 29.32 -22.86
N LEU A 15 -66.41 29.47 -21.65
CA LEU A 15 -67.19 29.30 -20.43
C LEU A 15 -66.58 30.06 -19.24
N ALA A 16 -67.40 30.93 -18.67
CA ALA A 16 -67.12 31.72 -17.48
C ALA A 16 -67.52 30.95 -16.20
N VAL A 17 -66.57 30.93 -15.25
CA VAL A 17 -66.68 31.15 -13.80
C VAL A 17 -68.03 30.90 -13.10
N LEU A 18 -68.02 30.01 -12.10
CA LEU A 18 -68.62 30.33 -10.79
C LEU A 18 -67.85 29.71 -9.62
N LEU A 19 -67.69 30.55 -8.59
CA LEU A 19 -66.86 30.43 -7.40
C LEU A 19 -67.22 29.26 -6.47
N CYS A 20 -66.20 28.66 -5.86
CA CYS A 20 -66.28 28.23 -4.46
C CYS A 20 -64.94 28.50 -3.75
N ALA A 21 -65.02 29.26 -2.67
CA ALA A 21 -63.90 29.84 -1.94
C ALA A 21 -63.14 28.79 -1.11
N THR A 22 -61.80 28.79 -1.23
CA THR A 22 -60.90 28.32 -0.18
C THR A 22 -59.83 29.38 0.05
N ALA A 23 -59.61 29.71 1.32
CA ALA A 23 -58.85 30.87 1.77
C ALA A 23 -57.41 30.87 1.26
N LEU A 24 -57.02 31.96 0.59
CA LEU A 24 -55.63 32.31 0.32
C LEU A 24 -55.00 32.87 1.61
N SER A 25 -54.05 32.14 2.18
CA SER A 25 -53.07 32.71 3.12
C SER A 25 -52.10 33.60 2.34
N PRO A 26 -51.82 34.84 2.79
CA PRO A 26 -50.90 35.72 2.09
C PRO A 26 -49.46 35.54 2.62
N PHE A 27 -48.50 35.82 1.74
CA PHE A 27 -47.07 36.02 1.98
C PHE A 27 -46.18 34.78 2.24
N ALA A 28 -45.67 34.23 1.14
CA ALA A 28 -44.29 33.77 1.10
C ALA A 28 -43.37 34.99 1.26
N ALA A 29 -42.99 35.30 2.51
CA ALA A 29 -41.86 36.18 2.76
C ALA A 29 -40.59 35.45 2.28
N ALA A 30 -39.91 36.02 1.30
CA ALA A 30 -38.52 35.71 1.02
C ALA A 30 -37.76 35.82 2.35
N HIS A 31 -37.20 34.71 2.83
CA HIS A 31 -36.28 34.74 3.96
C HIS A 31 -35.06 35.54 3.50
N ALA A 32 -35.07 36.85 3.76
CA ALA A 32 -33.87 37.65 3.73
C ALA A 32 -32.88 36.97 4.68
N ALA A 33 -31.78 36.46 4.13
CA ALA A 33 -30.69 35.95 4.94
C ALA A 33 -30.35 37.02 5.99
N ALA A 34 -30.29 36.62 7.27
CA ALA A 34 -29.95 37.54 8.34
C ALA A 34 -28.67 38.32 7.96
N PRO A 35 -28.64 39.65 8.18
CA PRO A 35 -27.49 40.47 7.81
C PRO A 35 -26.22 39.90 8.46
N ARG A 36 -25.17 39.72 7.65
CA ARG A 36 -23.86 39.28 8.13
C ARG A 36 -23.34 40.27 9.18
N PRO A 37 -22.61 39.80 10.20
CA PRO A 37 -22.01 40.71 11.18
C PRO A 37 -21.09 41.71 10.46
N THR A 38 -21.35 43.00 10.65
CA THR A 38 -20.47 44.09 10.19
C THR A 38 -19.22 44.12 11.05
N VAL A 39 -18.19 43.38 10.64
CA VAL A 39 -16.85 43.47 11.23
C VAL A 39 -16.11 44.63 10.55
N ALA A 40 -15.77 45.67 11.30
CA ALA A 40 -14.93 46.76 10.81
C ALA A 40 -13.55 46.20 10.42
N VAL A 41 -12.92 46.74 9.36
CA VAL A 41 -11.55 46.36 8.98
C VAL A 41 -10.59 46.89 10.05
N ALA A 42 -10.21 46.04 11.00
CA ALA A 42 -9.20 46.39 11.98
C ALA A 42 -7.81 46.35 11.31
N ALA A 43 -7.01 47.40 11.49
CA ALA A 43 -5.62 47.43 11.00
C ALA A 43 -4.64 46.62 11.88
N GLN A 44 -5.14 45.99 12.94
CA GLN A 44 -4.35 45.30 13.97
C GLN A 44 -4.45 43.79 13.81
N VAL A 45 -3.43 43.09 14.31
CA VAL A 45 -3.42 41.63 14.39
C VAL A 45 -4.66 41.17 15.16
N PRO A 46 -5.47 40.26 14.61
CA PRO A 46 -6.67 39.75 15.28
C PRO A 46 -6.31 39.09 16.61
N ASP A 47 -7.17 39.29 17.62
CA ASP A 47 -7.02 38.62 18.91
C ASP A 47 -7.11 37.09 18.75
N ALA A 48 -6.13 36.37 19.28
CA ALA A 48 -6.02 34.92 19.07
C ALA A 48 -7.20 34.13 19.67
N ALA A 49 -7.78 34.60 20.78
CA ALA A 49 -8.95 33.95 21.37
C ALA A 49 -10.21 34.19 20.55
N ALA A 50 -10.39 35.40 20.00
CA ALA A 50 -11.48 35.72 19.07
C ALA A 50 -11.39 34.88 17.78
N VAL A 51 -10.20 34.79 17.18
CA VAL A 51 -9.99 33.92 16.00
C VAL A 51 -10.33 32.47 16.35
N LEU A 52 -9.82 31.95 17.47
CA LEU A 52 -10.11 30.57 17.89
C LEU A 52 -11.61 30.32 18.09
N ALA A 53 -12.35 31.28 18.63
CA ALA A 53 -13.78 31.17 18.81
C ALA A 53 -14.52 31.06 17.46
N VAL A 54 -14.11 31.84 16.46
CA VAL A 54 -14.64 31.76 15.09
C VAL A 54 -14.31 30.41 14.46
N LEU A 55 -13.08 29.91 14.62
CA LEU A 55 -12.66 28.61 14.10
C LEU A 55 -13.47 27.46 14.70
N LYS A 56 -13.66 27.45 16.03
CA LYS A 56 -14.46 26.43 16.72
C LYS A 56 -15.91 26.42 16.23
N ARG A 57 -16.50 27.60 16.04
CA ARG A 57 -17.86 27.74 15.49
C ARG A 57 -17.95 27.22 14.06
N ALA A 58 -17.01 27.57 13.18
CA ALA A 58 -17.00 27.12 11.79
C ALA A 58 -16.78 25.61 11.68
N ASN A 59 -15.85 25.07 12.46
CA ASN A 59 -15.61 23.63 12.55
C ASN A 59 -16.85 22.89 13.03
N LYS A 60 -17.47 23.34 14.14
CA LYS A 60 -18.72 22.74 14.64
C LYS A 60 -19.83 22.76 13.57
N ALA A 61 -20.06 23.90 12.93
CA ALA A 61 -21.07 24.02 11.88
C ALA A 61 -20.83 23.06 10.71
N GLN A 62 -19.56 22.86 10.31
CA GLN A 62 -19.20 21.94 9.24
C GLN A 62 -19.33 20.47 9.65
N ILE A 63 -18.97 20.10 10.88
CA ILE A 63 -19.24 18.75 11.43
C ILE A 63 -20.74 18.49 11.42
N ASP A 64 -21.54 19.41 11.97
CA ASP A 64 -23.00 19.26 12.05
C ASP A 64 -23.62 19.11 10.65
N ALA A 65 -23.18 19.92 9.68
CA ALA A 65 -23.63 19.82 8.29
C ALA A 65 -23.24 18.49 7.63
N MET A 66 -22.00 18.02 7.81
CA MET A 66 -21.55 16.75 7.23
C MET A 66 -22.24 15.54 7.85
N ARG A 67 -22.59 15.61 9.15
CA ARG A 67 -23.33 14.56 9.88
C ARG A 67 -24.80 14.51 9.51
N ALA A 68 -25.37 15.63 9.07
CA ALA A 68 -26.77 15.68 8.63
C ALA A 68 -26.99 14.95 7.30
N GLU A 69 -25.93 14.73 6.52
CA GLU A 69 -25.99 14.03 5.25
C GLU A 69 -25.68 12.54 5.43
N PRO A 70 -26.41 11.64 4.75
CA PRO A 70 -26.08 10.21 4.74
C PRO A 70 -24.67 9.97 4.19
N ILE A 71 -23.91 9.08 4.82
CA ILE A 71 -22.58 8.72 4.32
C ILE A 71 -22.75 7.89 3.02
N PRO A 72 -22.27 8.37 1.86
CA PRO A 72 -22.55 7.73 0.59
C PRO A 72 -21.74 6.45 0.40
N LEU A 73 -22.41 5.38 -0.05
CA LEU A 73 -21.78 4.10 -0.40
C LEU A 73 -20.79 4.23 -1.57
N THR A 74 -20.98 5.23 -2.46
CA THR A 74 -20.06 5.54 -3.56
C THR A 74 -19.59 6.99 -3.46
N THR A 75 -18.28 7.18 -3.31
CA THR A 75 -17.66 8.44 -2.93
C THR A 75 -17.41 9.42 -4.11
N GLY A 76 -17.97 9.11 -5.29
CA GLY A 76 -17.72 9.79 -6.58
C GLY A 76 -18.13 11.26 -6.66
N GLY A 77 -19.23 11.64 -6.00
CA GLY A 77 -19.85 12.96 -6.14
C GLY A 77 -20.14 13.66 -4.81
N ALA A 78 -19.60 13.15 -3.70
CA ALA A 78 -19.86 13.70 -2.37
C ALA A 78 -19.15 15.06 -2.20
N VAL A 79 -19.88 16.15 -2.25
CA VAL A 79 -19.33 17.52 -2.18
C VAL A 79 -19.69 18.23 -0.88
N ARG A 80 -20.51 17.61 -0.03
CA ARG A 80 -21.00 18.15 1.25
C ARG A 80 -20.91 17.17 2.41
N GLU A 81 -20.77 15.89 2.12
CA GLU A 81 -20.92 14.76 3.04
C GLU A 81 -19.57 14.25 3.54
N ILE A 82 -19.60 13.39 4.59
CA ILE A 82 -18.44 12.60 5.01
C ILE A 82 -17.98 11.72 3.83
N SER A 83 -16.73 11.89 3.39
CA SER A 83 -16.19 11.23 2.20
C SER A 83 -14.70 10.98 2.32
N SER A 84 -14.18 10.02 1.56
CA SER A 84 -12.73 9.81 1.39
C SER A 84 -12.12 10.54 0.19
N ASN A 85 -12.85 11.49 -0.41
CA ASN A 85 -12.38 12.29 -1.53
C ASN A 85 -11.63 13.57 -1.09
N TRP A 86 -11.04 14.28 -2.05
CA TRP A 86 -10.25 15.49 -1.80
C TRP A 86 -11.04 16.63 -1.13
N VAL A 87 -12.36 16.74 -1.39
CA VAL A 87 -13.22 17.78 -0.83
C VAL A 87 -13.30 17.64 0.69
N ALA A 88 -13.70 16.45 1.15
CA ALA A 88 -13.79 16.15 2.57
C ALA A 88 -12.39 16.05 3.21
N ALA A 89 -11.40 15.51 2.51
CA ALA A 89 -10.02 15.45 3.00
C ALA A 89 -9.43 16.82 3.31
N THR A 90 -9.69 17.84 2.47
CA THR A 90 -9.24 19.21 2.74
C THR A 90 -9.83 19.76 4.04
N TYR A 91 -11.09 19.46 4.31
CA TYR A 91 -11.70 19.80 5.60
C TYR A 91 -11.02 19.07 6.75
N TYR A 92 -10.81 17.75 6.63
CA TYR A 92 -10.17 16.95 7.67
C TYR A 92 -8.79 17.46 8.03
N ILE A 93 -8.00 17.91 7.05
CA ILE A 93 -6.69 18.53 7.28
C ILE A 93 -6.82 19.74 8.23
N GLY A 94 -7.73 20.69 7.93
CA GLY A 94 -7.95 21.85 8.78
C GLY A 94 -8.49 21.49 10.18
N ALA A 95 -9.48 20.60 10.24
CA ALA A 95 -10.09 20.16 11.49
C ALA A 95 -9.10 19.39 12.38
N ALA A 96 -8.25 18.53 11.79
CA ALA A 96 -7.18 17.82 12.47
C ALA A 96 -6.17 18.78 13.11
N ARG A 97 -5.76 19.81 12.37
CA ARG A 97 -4.86 20.85 12.89
C ARG A 97 -5.51 21.68 13.99
N LEU A 98 -6.80 21.99 13.88
CA LEU A 98 -7.54 22.65 14.96
C LEU A 98 -7.59 21.79 16.22
N ALA A 99 -7.93 20.49 16.08
CA ALA A 99 -7.94 19.54 17.18
C ALA A 99 -6.55 19.35 17.81
N ARG A 100 -5.46 19.59 17.08
CA ARG A 100 -4.09 19.57 17.61
C ARG A 100 -3.83 20.72 18.57
N VAL A 101 -4.39 21.89 18.29
CA VAL A 101 -4.24 23.06 19.14
C VAL A 101 -5.21 23.03 20.31
N THR A 102 -6.43 22.52 20.13
CA THR A 102 -7.50 22.61 21.13
C THR A 102 -7.66 21.39 22.02
N GLY A 103 -7.23 20.21 21.57
CA GLY A 103 -7.59 18.94 22.22
C GLY A 103 -9.08 18.62 22.15
N ASP A 104 -9.81 19.18 21.19
CA ASP A 104 -11.27 19.03 21.10
C ASP A 104 -11.68 17.58 20.79
N VAL A 105 -12.24 16.91 21.80
CA VAL A 105 -12.59 15.48 21.74
C VAL A 105 -13.64 15.19 20.67
N GLU A 106 -14.64 16.05 20.50
CA GLU A 106 -15.71 15.86 19.52
C GLU A 106 -15.19 15.94 18.07
N THR A 107 -14.25 16.85 17.81
CA THR A 107 -13.56 16.89 16.52
C THR A 107 -12.73 15.63 16.30
N LEU A 108 -11.95 15.19 17.28
CA LEU A 108 -11.16 13.96 17.16
C LEU A 108 -12.05 12.73 16.93
N LYS A 109 -13.19 12.67 17.60
CA LYS A 109 -14.18 11.62 17.44
C LYS A 109 -14.77 11.62 16.02
N PHE A 110 -15.20 12.78 15.53
CA PHE A 110 -15.68 12.92 14.15
C PHE A 110 -14.62 12.48 13.12
N LEU A 111 -13.37 12.90 13.30
CA LEU A 111 -12.26 12.54 12.40
C LEU A 111 -11.97 11.04 12.45
N THR A 112 -12.06 10.42 13.63
CA THR A 112 -11.89 8.97 13.80
C THR A 112 -13.03 8.21 13.15
N GLU A 113 -14.28 8.61 13.37
CA GLU A 113 -15.45 8.01 12.75
C GLU A 113 -15.36 8.05 11.22
N ALA A 114 -14.93 9.18 10.65
CA ALA A 114 -14.72 9.30 9.22
C ALA A 114 -13.63 8.34 8.72
N ALA A 115 -12.50 8.24 9.43
CA ALA A 115 -11.40 7.36 9.06
C ALA A 115 -11.76 5.87 9.17
N GLU A 116 -12.40 5.47 10.27
CA GLU A 116 -12.83 4.09 10.53
C GLU A 116 -13.96 3.66 9.61
N HIS A 117 -14.91 4.54 9.28
CA HIS A 117 -15.96 4.23 8.31
C HIS A 117 -15.39 3.75 6.97
N TYR A 118 -14.27 4.34 6.54
CA TYR A 118 -13.56 3.95 5.32
C TYR A 118 -12.45 2.92 5.57
N ASN A 119 -12.35 2.34 6.76
CA ASN A 119 -11.30 1.39 7.17
C ASN A 119 -9.88 1.89 6.88
N TYR A 120 -9.65 3.20 7.07
CA TYR A 120 -8.37 3.86 6.72
C TYR A 120 -7.96 3.66 5.24
N GLY A 121 -8.91 3.29 4.39
CA GLY A 121 -8.71 2.95 2.99
C GLY A 121 -8.77 4.16 2.07
N LEU A 122 -8.01 4.09 0.98
CA LEU A 122 -8.00 5.12 -0.05
C LEU A 122 -8.89 4.74 -1.22
N ARG A 123 -9.47 5.75 -1.85
CA ARG A 123 -10.25 5.58 -3.08
C ARG A 123 -9.36 5.16 -4.25
N GLY A 124 -10.00 4.84 -5.36
CA GLY A 124 -9.33 4.62 -6.64
C GLY A 124 -8.75 3.22 -6.86
N ALA A 125 -9.00 2.25 -5.97
CA ALA A 125 -8.54 0.85 -6.13
C ALA A 125 -9.09 0.11 -7.37
N ARG A 126 -9.97 0.77 -8.15
CA ARG A 126 -10.55 0.25 -9.40
C ARG A 126 -9.60 0.24 -10.60
N SER A 127 -8.49 0.99 -10.58
CA SER A 127 -7.51 1.02 -11.69
C SER A 127 -6.20 1.67 -11.25
N GLY A 128 -5.09 1.33 -11.90
CA GLY A 128 -3.79 1.99 -11.66
C GLY A 128 -3.83 3.52 -11.84
N LYS A 129 -4.57 4.02 -12.84
CA LYS A 129 -4.75 5.46 -13.06
C LYS A 129 -5.43 6.14 -11.86
N ALA A 130 -6.51 5.54 -11.36
CA ALA A 130 -7.20 6.07 -10.19
C ALA A 130 -6.38 5.89 -8.90
N MET A 131 -5.53 4.86 -8.82
CA MET A 131 -4.61 4.68 -7.70
C MET A 131 -3.51 5.74 -7.65
N LEU A 132 -3.10 6.28 -8.79
CA LEU A 132 -2.13 7.38 -8.92
C LEU A 132 -2.76 8.77 -8.83
N ASN A 133 -4.08 8.87 -8.75
CA ASN A 133 -4.76 10.17 -8.69
C ASN A 133 -4.52 10.83 -7.33
N ALA A 134 -3.84 11.99 -7.35
CA ALA A 134 -3.49 12.76 -6.16
C ALA A 134 -4.72 13.13 -5.30
N ASP A 135 -5.87 13.39 -5.91
CA ASP A 135 -7.12 13.69 -5.18
C ASP A 135 -7.51 12.59 -4.20
N GLU A 136 -7.23 11.33 -4.57
CA GLU A 136 -7.57 10.15 -3.76
C GLU A 136 -6.56 9.90 -2.65
N TRP A 137 -5.48 10.68 -2.59
CA TRP A 137 -4.42 10.58 -1.56
C TRP A 137 -4.57 11.60 -0.45
N ALA A 138 -5.34 12.68 -0.66
CA ALA A 138 -5.45 13.79 0.26
C ALA A 138 -5.89 13.36 1.68
N ILE A 139 -6.80 12.37 1.78
CA ILE A 139 -7.26 11.82 3.07
C ILE A 139 -6.13 11.13 3.86
N GLY A 140 -5.04 10.76 3.19
CA GLY A 140 -3.85 10.23 3.83
C GLY A 140 -3.27 11.15 4.91
N ASP A 141 -3.45 12.47 4.82
CA ASP A 141 -3.03 13.41 5.88
C ASP A 141 -3.79 13.17 7.19
N LEU A 142 -5.10 12.88 7.12
CA LEU A 142 -5.90 12.50 8.29
C LEU A 142 -5.37 11.21 8.92
N TYR A 143 -5.03 10.21 8.11
CA TYR A 143 -4.50 8.94 8.62
C TYR A 143 -3.13 9.14 9.27
N GLN A 144 -2.27 9.95 8.66
CA GLN A 144 -1.00 10.38 9.24
C GLN A 144 -1.20 11.12 10.57
N GLU A 145 -2.20 12.00 10.66
CA GLU A 145 -2.50 12.70 11.92
C GLU A 145 -2.91 11.73 13.03
N LEU A 146 -3.86 10.85 12.75
CA LEU A 146 -4.35 9.88 13.73
C LEU A 146 -3.23 8.91 14.14
N TYR A 147 -2.39 8.49 13.19
CA TYR A 147 -1.22 7.66 13.46
C TYR A 147 -0.22 8.38 14.37
N ALA A 148 0.18 9.62 14.05
CA ALA A 148 1.13 10.40 14.84
C ALA A 148 0.68 10.55 16.31
N ARG A 149 -0.63 10.67 16.52
CA ARG A 149 -1.23 10.80 17.85
C ARG A 149 -1.34 9.47 18.60
N ARG A 150 -1.53 8.34 17.92
CA ARG A 150 -1.95 7.08 18.55
C ARG A 150 -0.94 5.95 18.46
N GLY A 151 -0.01 5.99 17.51
CA GLY A 151 0.97 4.93 17.26
C GLY A 151 0.36 3.61 16.75
N GLN A 152 -0.88 3.64 16.26
CA GLN A 152 -1.59 2.44 15.79
C GLN A 152 -1.21 2.12 14.34
N GLU A 153 -0.35 1.13 14.11
CA GLU A 153 0.14 0.75 12.77
C GLU A 153 -0.97 0.50 11.74
N GLY A 154 -2.12 -0.06 12.17
CA GLY A 154 -3.27 -0.31 11.29
C GLY A 154 -3.86 0.96 10.65
N VAL A 155 -3.66 2.13 11.27
CA VAL A 155 -4.15 3.43 10.77
C VAL A 155 -3.36 3.88 9.54
N ILE A 156 -2.07 3.58 9.49
CA ILE A 156 -1.16 4.12 8.46
C ILE A 156 -0.86 3.13 7.33
N MET A 157 -1.00 1.83 7.60
CA MET A 157 -0.61 0.76 6.68
C MET A 157 -1.24 0.88 5.28
N PRO A 158 -2.55 1.13 5.10
CA PRO A 158 -3.14 1.21 3.77
C PRO A 158 -2.59 2.39 2.95
N LEU A 159 -2.32 3.53 3.60
CA LEU A 159 -1.68 4.67 2.97
C LEU A 159 -0.24 4.33 2.57
N ARG A 160 0.55 3.75 3.48
CA ARG A 160 1.94 3.38 3.18
C ARG A 160 2.03 2.46 1.97
N GLN A 161 1.20 1.41 1.93
CA GLN A 161 1.12 0.50 0.79
C GLN A 161 0.75 1.23 -0.52
N ARG A 162 -0.21 2.16 -0.46
CA ARG A 162 -0.58 2.96 -1.64
C ARG A 162 0.57 3.84 -2.13
N LEU A 163 1.28 4.51 -1.22
CA LEU A 163 2.40 5.36 -1.58
C LEU A 163 3.55 4.52 -2.14
N ASP A 164 3.92 3.42 -1.47
CA ASP A 164 4.99 2.51 -1.89
C ASP A 164 4.77 1.95 -3.30
N TRP A 165 3.55 1.49 -3.58
CA TRP A 165 3.17 1.03 -4.91
C TRP A 165 3.30 2.14 -5.97
N SER A 166 3.06 3.39 -5.60
CA SER A 166 3.08 4.53 -6.53
C SER A 166 4.47 5.03 -6.88
N LEU A 167 5.48 4.81 -6.01
CA LEU A 167 6.84 5.38 -6.16
C LEU A 167 7.48 5.10 -7.53
N PRO A 168 7.45 3.87 -8.09
CA PRO A 168 8.06 3.60 -9.39
C PRO A 168 7.39 4.37 -10.53
N HIS A 169 6.09 4.65 -10.42
CA HIS A 169 5.33 5.41 -11.42
C HIS A 169 5.64 6.91 -11.33
N LEU A 170 5.73 7.45 -10.11
CA LEU A 170 6.11 8.84 -9.88
C LEU A 170 7.55 9.13 -10.35
N ARG A 171 8.45 8.14 -10.27
CA ARG A 171 9.86 8.31 -10.65
C ARG A 171 10.20 7.74 -12.02
N ARG A 172 9.19 7.36 -12.82
CA ARG A 172 9.39 6.73 -14.14
C ARG A 172 10.34 7.52 -15.03
N GLN A 173 11.32 6.84 -15.62
CA GLN A 173 12.22 7.36 -16.64
C GLN A 173 12.14 6.51 -17.93
N PRO A 174 12.26 7.11 -19.13
CA PRO A 174 12.28 8.55 -19.39
C PRO A 174 10.99 9.24 -18.91
N VAL A 175 11.02 10.57 -18.73
CA VAL A 175 9.85 11.34 -18.29
C VAL A 175 8.68 11.06 -19.24
N PRO A 176 7.52 10.61 -18.73
CA PRO A 176 6.38 10.30 -19.59
C PRO A 176 5.80 11.56 -20.24
N GLU A 177 5.21 11.40 -21.42
CA GLU A 177 4.51 12.47 -22.14
C GLU A 177 3.33 13.02 -21.32
N HIS A 178 2.57 12.16 -20.65
CA HIS A 178 1.52 12.57 -19.72
C HIS A 178 1.99 12.44 -18.27
N LEU A 179 1.94 13.54 -17.52
CA LEU A 179 2.33 13.54 -16.11
C LEU A 179 1.26 12.88 -15.23
N VAL A 180 1.69 12.32 -14.11
CA VAL A 180 0.76 11.86 -13.05
C VAL A 180 0.08 13.06 -12.41
N TRP A 181 0.85 14.09 -12.04
CA TRP A 181 0.36 15.37 -11.55
C TRP A 181 0.32 16.39 -12.69
N TRP A 182 -0.65 16.21 -13.58
CA TRP A 182 -0.85 17.05 -14.77
C TRP A 182 -1.64 18.35 -14.50
N TRP A 183 -2.12 18.55 -13.27
CA TRP A 183 -2.86 19.76 -12.86
C TRP A 183 -2.28 20.35 -11.57
N SER A 184 -2.37 21.66 -11.40
CA SER A 184 -1.77 22.40 -10.27
C SER A 184 -2.28 21.94 -8.90
N ASP A 185 -3.56 21.57 -8.81
CA ASP A 185 -4.23 21.31 -7.53
C ASP A 185 -3.66 20.05 -6.86
N ALA A 186 -3.11 19.12 -7.65
CA ALA A 186 -2.41 17.93 -7.16
C ALA A 186 -1.28 18.27 -6.18
N LEU A 187 -0.70 19.48 -6.29
CA LEU A 187 0.40 19.95 -5.44
C LEU A 187 -0.03 20.23 -3.99
N PHE A 188 -1.32 20.33 -3.69
CA PHE A 188 -1.85 20.29 -2.33
C PHE A 188 -2.12 18.87 -1.83
N MET A 189 -2.57 18.00 -2.74
CA MET A 189 -3.17 16.72 -2.37
C MET A 189 -2.12 15.67 -2.03
N ALA A 190 -1.07 15.55 -2.85
CA ALA A 190 -0.10 14.45 -2.76
C ALA A 190 1.27 14.81 -2.15
N PRO A 191 1.92 15.94 -2.48
CA PRO A 191 3.26 16.24 -1.98
C PRO A 191 3.38 16.28 -0.45
N PRO A 192 2.46 16.95 0.30
CA PRO A 192 2.52 16.95 1.76
C PRO A 192 2.39 15.55 2.36
N VAL A 193 1.56 14.69 1.76
CA VAL A 193 1.35 13.31 2.22
C VAL A 193 2.63 12.48 2.04
N LEU A 194 3.31 12.60 0.91
CA LEU A 194 4.61 11.93 0.68
C LEU A 194 5.71 12.48 1.60
N SER A 195 5.82 13.80 1.74
CA SER A 195 6.82 14.42 2.60
C SER A 195 6.63 14.04 4.06
N ARG A 196 5.39 14.07 4.55
CA ARG A 196 5.07 13.64 5.91
C ARG A 196 5.31 12.15 6.13
N MET A 197 5.03 11.30 5.13
CA MET A 197 5.40 9.87 5.20
C MET A 197 6.92 9.68 5.29
N GLY A 198 7.69 10.43 4.51
CA GLY A 198 9.15 10.45 4.60
C GLY A 198 9.66 10.87 5.97
N ALA A 199 9.04 11.89 6.57
CA ALA A 199 9.39 12.35 7.93
C ALA A 199 9.06 11.30 9.00
N MET A 200 7.89 10.65 8.92
CA MET A 200 7.46 9.62 9.86
C MET A 200 8.30 8.35 9.78
N THR A 201 8.71 7.94 8.57
CA THR A 201 9.41 6.67 8.35
C THR A 201 10.94 6.80 8.28
N GLY A 202 11.45 8.01 8.07
CA GLY A 202 12.85 8.26 7.73
C GLY A 202 13.26 7.82 6.32
N GLU A 203 12.33 7.34 5.49
CA GLU A 203 12.67 6.78 4.18
C GLU A 203 12.76 7.86 3.10
N LYS A 204 13.98 8.07 2.57
CA LYS A 204 14.26 9.08 1.52
C LYS A 204 13.42 8.93 0.25
N LYS A 205 12.96 7.71 -0.06
CA LYS A 205 12.22 7.37 -1.28
C LYS A 205 10.95 8.21 -1.47
N TYR A 206 10.28 8.61 -0.39
CA TYR A 206 9.06 9.43 -0.47
C TYR A 206 9.38 10.88 -0.85
N PHE A 207 10.43 11.47 -0.26
CA PHE A 207 10.90 12.80 -0.63
C PHE A 207 11.34 12.84 -2.10
N ASP A 208 12.07 11.83 -2.56
CA ASP A 208 12.57 11.79 -3.95
C ASP A 208 11.45 11.67 -4.99
N ALA A 209 10.41 10.88 -4.68
CA ALA A 209 9.26 10.75 -5.56
C ALA A 209 8.41 12.04 -5.59
N MET A 210 8.23 12.66 -4.43
CA MET A 210 7.56 13.95 -4.28
C MET A 210 8.27 15.03 -5.09
N ASP A 211 9.59 15.16 -4.90
CA ASP A 211 10.40 16.20 -5.53
C ASP A 211 10.44 16.04 -7.05
N THR A 212 10.61 14.80 -7.52
CA THR A 212 10.57 14.49 -8.96
C THR A 212 9.28 14.96 -9.61
N GLN A 213 8.13 14.67 -9.00
CA GLN A 213 6.84 15.01 -9.59
C GLN A 213 6.51 16.50 -9.43
N TRP A 214 6.85 17.12 -8.30
CA TRP A 214 6.70 18.56 -8.11
C TRP A 214 7.39 19.34 -9.24
N TRP A 215 8.66 19.02 -9.53
CA TRP A 215 9.42 19.74 -10.54
C TRP A 215 8.99 19.44 -11.98
N ARG A 216 8.38 18.27 -12.23
CA ARG A 216 7.72 17.99 -13.52
C ARG A 216 6.48 18.86 -13.71
N THR A 217 5.64 18.98 -12.68
CA THR A 217 4.45 19.86 -12.73
C THR A 217 4.86 21.33 -12.84
N PHE A 218 5.87 21.77 -12.07
CA PHE A 218 6.47 23.11 -12.19
C PHE A 218 6.90 23.40 -13.63
N ALA A 219 7.69 22.51 -14.24
CA ALA A 219 8.23 22.73 -15.59
C ALA A 219 7.15 22.87 -16.68
N ARG A 220 5.93 22.39 -16.43
CA ARG A 220 4.82 22.48 -17.39
C ARG A 220 3.84 23.61 -17.10
N LEU A 221 3.57 23.91 -15.84
CA LEU A 221 2.42 24.73 -15.46
C LEU A 221 2.80 26.06 -14.80
N TYR A 222 4.04 26.22 -14.31
CA TYR A 222 4.47 27.48 -13.73
C TYR A 222 4.83 28.48 -14.83
N ASP A 223 4.23 29.67 -14.75
CA ASP A 223 4.52 30.80 -15.61
C ASP A 223 5.51 31.74 -14.90
N PRO A 224 6.76 31.86 -15.38
CA PRO A 224 7.78 32.65 -14.71
C PRO A 224 7.51 34.17 -14.79
N ASP A 225 6.84 34.64 -15.85
CA ASP A 225 6.54 36.07 -16.02
C ASP A 225 5.53 36.55 -14.99
N GLU A 226 4.53 35.69 -14.73
CA GLU A 226 3.43 36.00 -13.82
C GLU A 226 3.67 35.48 -12.42
N SER A 227 4.66 34.62 -12.21
CA SER A 227 4.89 33.91 -10.95
C SER A 227 3.65 33.18 -10.43
N LEU A 228 2.87 32.58 -11.33
CA LEU A 228 1.63 31.86 -11.05
C LEU A 228 1.59 30.54 -11.82
N TYR A 229 0.73 29.62 -11.36
CA TYR A 229 0.48 28.35 -12.01
C TYR A 229 -0.80 28.39 -12.84
N PHE A 230 -0.69 27.95 -14.10
CA PHE A 230 -1.85 27.51 -14.88
C PHE A 230 -2.46 26.27 -14.23
N ARG A 231 -3.79 26.14 -14.33
CA ARG A 231 -4.48 24.97 -13.75
C ARG A 231 -4.01 23.66 -14.38
N ASP A 232 -3.91 23.64 -15.70
CA ASP A 232 -3.38 22.55 -16.51
C ASP A 232 -2.98 23.10 -17.90
N GLU A 233 -2.39 22.26 -18.74
CA GLU A 233 -1.85 22.65 -20.05
C GLU A 233 -2.89 23.30 -20.99
N ARG A 234 -4.19 23.03 -20.83
CA ARG A 234 -5.23 23.67 -21.65
C ARG A 234 -5.24 25.18 -21.47
N PHE A 235 -4.79 25.70 -20.34
CA PHE A 235 -4.82 27.13 -20.00
C PHE A 235 -3.56 27.89 -20.44
N ILE A 236 -2.51 27.22 -20.90
CA ILE A 236 -1.23 27.85 -21.31
C ILE A 236 -1.43 28.77 -22.51
N GLU A 237 -2.19 28.33 -23.51
CA GLU A 237 -2.48 29.08 -24.75
C GLU A 237 -3.79 29.88 -24.63
N ARG A 238 -4.68 29.51 -23.71
CA ARG A 238 -5.97 30.20 -23.56
C ARG A 238 -5.78 31.61 -23.02
N ARG A 239 -6.52 32.54 -23.59
CA ARG A 239 -6.59 33.93 -23.16
C ARG A 239 -8.04 34.34 -22.96
N ASP A 240 -8.25 35.40 -22.18
CA ASP A 240 -9.54 36.08 -22.16
C ASP A 240 -9.72 36.96 -23.40
N GLU A 241 -10.87 37.64 -23.47
CA GLU A 241 -11.24 38.56 -24.54
C GLU A 241 -10.25 39.73 -24.71
N ASN A 242 -9.46 40.05 -23.68
CA ASN A 242 -8.45 41.11 -23.67
C ASN A 242 -7.02 40.58 -23.84
N GLY A 243 -6.85 39.29 -24.19
CA GLY A 243 -5.53 38.69 -24.39
C GLY A 243 -4.76 38.37 -23.09
N ARG A 244 -5.39 38.44 -21.91
CA ARG A 244 -4.77 38.13 -20.62
C ARG A 244 -4.74 36.63 -20.35
N LYS A 245 -3.68 36.17 -19.67
CA LYS A 245 -3.56 34.80 -19.14
C LYS A 245 -4.65 34.53 -18.10
N ILE A 246 -5.11 33.27 -18.01
CA ILE A 246 -6.17 32.86 -17.07
C ILE A 246 -5.54 32.11 -15.89
N PHE A 247 -5.47 32.78 -14.74
CA PHE A 247 -5.01 32.18 -13.49
C PHE A 247 -6.15 32.09 -12.47
N TRP A 248 -6.40 30.87 -12.02
CA TRP A 248 -7.45 30.57 -11.06
C TRP A 248 -6.95 30.78 -9.63
N SER A 249 -7.70 31.56 -8.83
CA SER A 249 -7.37 31.88 -7.44
C SER A 249 -7.19 30.62 -6.60
N ARG A 250 -8.22 29.76 -6.51
CA ARG A 250 -8.13 28.53 -5.73
C ARG A 250 -7.05 27.57 -6.27
N GLY A 251 -6.81 27.52 -7.57
CA GLY A 251 -5.74 26.72 -8.18
C GLY A 251 -4.37 27.10 -7.64
N ASN A 252 -4.07 28.39 -7.60
CA ASN A 252 -2.83 28.91 -7.04
C ASN A 252 -2.80 28.81 -5.50
N GLY A 253 -3.96 28.94 -4.85
CA GLY A 253 -4.13 28.67 -3.43
C GLY A 253 -3.72 27.24 -3.05
N TRP A 254 -4.12 26.24 -3.83
CA TRP A 254 -3.69 24.85 -3.63
C TRP A 254 -2.18 24.71 -3.69
N VAL A 255 -1.52 25.33 -4.66
CA VAL A 255 -0.06 25.25 -4.80
C VAL A 255 0.64 25.88 -3.60
N MET A 256 0.24 27.09 -3.19
CA MET A 256 0.86 27.78 -2.06
C MET A 256 0.60 27.07 -0.73
N GLY A 257 -0.65 26.66 -0.46
CA GLY A 257 -0.99 25.89 0.74
C GLY A 257 -0.31 24.52 0.76
N GLY A 258 -0.16 23.88 -0.39
CA GLY A 258 0.55 22.61 -0.54
C GLY A 258 2.05 22.76 -0.25
N MET A 259 2.65 23.85 -0.73
CA MET A 259 4.06 24.16 -0.48
C MET A 259 4.34 24.51 0.99
N ALA A 260 3.46 25.25 1.65
CA ALA A 260 3.53 25.47 3.10
C ALA A 260 3.55 24.14 3.86
N ARG A 261 2.54 23.28 3.64
CA ARG A 261 2.43 21.96 4.27
C ARG A 261 3.60 21.02 3.94
N LEU A 262 4.11 21.08 2.71
CA LEU A 262 5.29 20.34 2.30
C LEU A 262 6.51 20.76 3.14
N LEU A 263 6.76 22.07 3.24
CA LEU A 263 7.90 22.63 3.96
C LEU A 263 7.81 22.43 5.49
N GLU A 264 6.63 22.16 6.04
CA GLU A 264 6.46 21.71 7.43
C GLU A 264 7.18 20.39 7.72
N SER A 265 7.29 19.49 6.75
CA SER A 265 7.84 18.13 6.96
C SER A 265 9.10 17.83 6.16
N LEU A 266 9.46 18.69 5.20
CA LEU A 266 10.66 18.52 4.39
C LEU A 266 11.93 18.72 5.26
N PRO A 267 12.93 17.82 5.18
CA PRO A 267 14.17 17.97 5.94
C PRO A 267 14.83 19.33 5.69
N ALA A 268 15.36 19.96 6.75
CA ALA A 268 15.94 21.29 6.68
C ALA A 268 17.14 21.36 5.73
N ASP A 269 17.88 20.27 5.59
CA ASP A 269 19.05 20.06 4.75
C ASP A 269 18.71 19.43 3.38
N TYR A 270 17.42 19.29 3.03
CA TYR A 270 17.03 18.73 1.74
C TYR A 270 17.54 19.59 0.57
N ILE A 271 18.25 18.97 -0.37
CA ILE A 271 19.03 19.66 -1.41
C ILE A 271 18.21 20.67 -2.24
N ASN A 272 16.96 20.35 -2.54
CA ASN A 272 16.08 21.20 -3.35
C ASN A 272 15.24 22.18 -2.53
N ARG A 273 15.34 22.16 -1.19
CA ARG A 273 14.58 23.06 -0.29
C ARG A 273 14.72 24.55 -0.66
N PRO A 274 15.92 25.08 -1.00
CA PRO A 274 16.05 26.48 -1.42
C PRO A 274 15.20 26.84 -2.64
N ARG A 275 15.00 25.89 -3.57
CA ARG A 275 14.20 26.09 -4.77
C ARG A 275 12.70 26.21 -4.45
N TYR A 276 12.18 25.41 -3.52
CA TYR A 276 10.81 25.56 -3.02
C TYR A 276 10.59 26.93 -2.38
N LEU A 277 11.51 27.35 -1.50
CA LEU A 277 11.43 28.66 -0.83
C LEU A 277 11.46 29.83 -1.83
N ALA A 278 12.27 29.74 -2.89
CA ALA A 278 12.32 30.75 -3.93
C ALA A 278 10.98 30.89 -4.68
N ILE A 279 10.38 29.77 -5.10
CA ILE A 279 9.06 29.79 -5.77
C ILE A 279 7.96 30.27 -4.83
N PHE A 280 7.96 29.81 -3.58
CA PHE A 280 6.99 30.25 -2.57
C PHE A 280 7.03 31.77 -2.36
N ARG A 281 8.22 32.37 -2.27
CA ARG A 281 8.41 33.83 -2.15
C ARG A 281 7.94 34.57 -3.39
N ALA A 282 8.26 34.07 -4.59
CA ALA A 282 7.83 34.68 -5.86
C ALA A 282 6.30 34.70 -5.98
N MET A 283 5.65 33.56 -5.71
CA MET A 283 4.18 33.48 -5.69
C MET A 283 3.57 34.39 -4.61
N SER A 284 4.17 34.43 -3.42
CA SER A 284 3.70 35.30 -2.32
C SER A 284 3.72 36.77 -2.69
N ALA A 285 4.82 37.24 -3.30
CA ALA A 285 4.93 38.61 -3.79
C ALA A 285 3.86 38.92 -4.85
N ARG A 286 3.66 38.02 -5.81
CA ARG A 286 2.64 38.20 -6.85
C ARG A 286 1.24 38.28 -6.26
N VAL A 287 0.86 37.30 -5.44
CA VAL A 287 -0.48 37.21 -4.85
C VAL A 287 -0.75 38.41 -3.95
N ALA A 288 0.22 38.86 -3.14
CA ALA A 288 0.08 40.07 -2.34
C ALA A 288 -0.28 41.30 -3.19
N GLY A 289 0.36 41.47 -4.36
CA GLY A 289 0.06 42.55 -5.31
C GLY A 289 -1.29 42.42 -6.03
N LEU A 290 -1.92 41.25 -5.99
CA LEU A 290 -3.23 40.99 -6.62
C LEU A 290 -4.40 41.05 -5.62
N GLN A 291 -4.12 41.36 -4.33
CA GLN A 291 -5.18 41.48 -3.33
C GLN A 291 -6.08 42.67 -3.64
N ARG A 292 -7.39 42.44 -3.65
CA ARG A 292 -8.37 43.51 -3.90
C ARG A 292 -8.47 44.46 -2.71
N THR A 293 -9.11 45.60 -2.93
CA THR A 293 -9.36 46.61 -1.88
C THR A 293 -10.22 46.09 -0.75
N ASP A 294 -11.14 45.16 -1.01
CA ASP A 294 -11.97 44.49 0.02
C ASP A 294 -11.23 43.44 0.86
N GLY A 295 -10.00 43.08 0.46
CA GLY A 295 -9.12 42.13 1.15
C GLY A 295 -9.14 40.71 0.61
N LEU A 296 -10.07 40.37 -0.29
CA LEU A 296 -10.15 39.06 -0.91
C LEU A 296 -9.41 39.04 -2.26
N TRP A 297 -9.27 37.84 -2.81
CA TRP A 297 -8.86 37.60 -4.19
C TRP A 297 -10.08 37.13 -4.99
N ALA A 298 -10.23 37.65 -6.21
CA ALA A 298 -11.30 37.21 -7.10
C ALA A 298 -11.04 35.80 -7.63
N ALA A 299 -12.08 35.11 -8.09
CA ALA A 299 -11.96 33.79 -8.70
C ALA A 299 -10.90 33.74 -9.82
N SER A 300 -10.84 34.78 -10.65
CA SER A 300 -9.75 35.00 -11.62
C SER A 300 -8.79 36.05 -11.09
N LEU A 301 -7.52 35.68 -10.94
CA LEU A 301 -6.48 36.56 -10.41
C LEU A 301 -6.16 37.73 -11.36
N MET A 302 -6.33 37.53 -12.67
CA MET A 302 -6.03 38.54 -13.70
C MET A 302 -7.26 39.30 -14.18
N GLN A 303 -8.46 38.87 -13.76
CA GLN A 303 -9.74 39.42 -14.22
C GLN A 303 -10.69 39.63 -13.03
N PRO A 304 -10.29 40.38 -11.99
CA PRO A 304 -11.13 40.59 -10.81
C PRO A 304 -12.45 41.29 -11.13
N GLU A 305 -12.50 42.08 -12.20
CA GLU A 305 -13.70 42.75 -12.68
C GLU A 305 -14.75 41.80 -13.28
N ARG A 306 -14.33 40.65 -13.81
CA ARG A 306 -15.24 39.62 -14.37
C ARG A 306 -15.88 38.78 -13.28
N PHE A 307 -15.22 38.68 -12.13
CA PHE A 307 -15.66 37.93 -10.96
C PHE A 307 -15.58 38.82 -9.70
N PRO A 308 -16.39 39.90 -9.66
CA PRO A 308 -16.32 40.90 -8.60
C PRO A 308 -16.86 40.39 -7.26
N GLU A 309 -17.58 39.28 -7.24
CA GLU A 309 -18.04 38.63 -6.02
C GLU A 309 -16.90 38.16 -5.11
N ALA A 310 -17.23 37.90 -3.85
CA ALA A 310 -16.30 37.28 -2.91
C ALA A 310 -16.01 35.83 -3.33
N GLU A 311 -14.75 35.43 -3.19
CA GLU A 311 -14.29 34.05 -3.34
C GLU A 311 -13.40 33.69 -2.15
N THR A 312 -13.92 32.86 -1.24
CA THR A 312 -13.27 32.63 0.07
C THR A 312 -12.27 31.49 0.07
N SER A 313 -12.41 30.51 -0.81
CA SER A 313 -11.56 29.32 -0.76
C SER A 313 -10.13 29.58 -1.22
N GLY A 314 -9.93 30.27 -2.35
CA GLY A 314 -8.59 30.70 -2.77
C GLY A 314 -8.01 31.75 -1.82
N SER A 315 -8.83 32.74 -1.42
CA SER A 315 -8.44 33.74 -0.44
C SER A 315 -7.98 33.14 0.90
N ALA A 316 -8.67 32.10 1.40
CA ALA A 316 -8.27 31.40 2.61
C ALA A 316 -6.91 30.70 2.47
N PHE A 317 -6.64 30.05 1.34
CA PHE A 317 -5.30 29.47 1.10
C PHE A 317 -4.19 30.52 1.00
N PHE A 318 -4.47 31.69 0.42
CA PHE A 318 -3.50 32.78 0.39
C PHE A 318 -3.23 33.34 1.78
N VAL A 319 -4.27 33.59 2.59
CA VAL A 319 -4.11 34.02 3.98
C VAL A 319 -3.33 32.97 4.78
N TYR A 320 -3.65 31.69 4.64
CA TYR A 320 -2.91 30.59 5.26
C TYR A 320 -1.43 30.61 4.88
N ALA A 321 -1.11 30.58 3.58
CA ALA A 321 0.27 30.51 3.11
C ALA A 321 1.08 31.76 3.50
N LEU A 322 0.51 32.95 3.35
CA LEU A 322 1.20 34.20 3.71
C LEU A 322 1.43 34.29 5.22
N ALA A 323 0.44 33.93 6.05
CA ALA A 323 0.59 33.89 7.50
C ALA A 323 1.62 32.86 7.95
N TRP A 324 1.57 31.65 7.39
CA TRP A 324 2.57 30.60 7.58
C TRP A 324 3.97 31.10 7.23
N GLY A 325 4.11 31.78 6.08
CA GLY A 325 5.40 32.32 5.64
C GLY A 325 5.99 33.34 6.62
N ILE A 326 5.15 34.17 7.26
CA ILE A 326 5.58 35.09 8.34
C ILE A 326 5.97 34.30 9.59
N ASN A 327 5.13 33.37 10.03
CA ASN A 327 5.33 32.61 11.27
C ASN A 327 6.58 31.71 11.24
N HIS A 328 7.09 31.39 10.04
CA HIS A 328 8.27 30.55 9.84
C HIS A 328 9.50 31.31 9.30
N GLY A 329 9.48 32.64 9.31
CA GLY A 329 10.62 33.47 8.85
C GLY A 329 10.93 33.33 7.35
N VAL A 330 9.99 32.82 6.55
CA VAL A 330 10.15 32.65 5.10
C VAL A 330 9.85 33.95 4.36
N LEU A 331 8.91 34.74 4.89
CA LEU A 331 8.43 36.01 4.35
C LEU A 331 8.68 37.15 5.35
N ASP A 332 9.02 38.33 4.83
CA ASP A 332 9.22 39.52 5.64
C ASP A 332 7.91 39.97 6.32
N ARG A 333 7.92 40.04 7.65
CA ARG A 333 6.74 40.37 8.45
C ARG A 333 6.17 41.74 8.08
N ALA A 334 7.00 42.77 7.93
CA ALA A 334 6.51 44.13 7.70
C ALA A 334 5.76 44.26 6.37
N THR A 335 6.23 43.54 5.34
CA THR A 335 5.64 43.52 4.00
C THR A 335 4.30 42.77 3.97
N TYR A 336 4.26 41.57 4.57
CA TYR A 336 3.12 40.65 4.36
C TYR A 336 2.06 40.71 5.46
N LEU A 337 2.37 41.18 6.67
CA LEU A 337 1.41 41.24 7.77
C LEU A 337 0.16 42.07 7.44
N PRO A 338 0.24 43.27 6.80
CA PRO A 338 -0.95 44.03 6.44
C PRO A 338 -1.86 43.28 5.45
N VAL A 339 -1.27 42.54 4.50
CA VAL A 339 -1.98 41.73 3.50
C VAL A 339 -2.75 40.61 4.19
N VAL A 340 -2.09 39.90 5.12
CA VAL A 340 -2.69 38.81 5.90
C VAL A 340 -3.83 39.31 6.78
N VAL A 341 -3.62 40.38 7.55
CA VAL A 341 -4.65 40.94 8.44
C VAL A 341 -5.88 41.39 7.65
N LYS A 342 -5.66 42.09 6.54
CA LYS A 342 -6.75 42.53 5.65
C LYS A 342 -7.51 41.35 5.06
N GLY A 343 -6.80 40.31 4.64
CA GLY A 343 -7.39 39.07 4.10
C GLY A 343 -8.19 38.31 5.15
N TRP A 344 -7.65 38.13 6.36
CA TRP A 344 -8.36 37.48 7.46
C TRP A 344 -9.67 38.20 7.81
N ASN A 345 -9.61 39.52 8.00
CA ASN A 345 -10.80 40.32 8.29
C ASN A 345 -11.86 40.20 7.19
N ALA A 346 -11.42 40.07 5.94
CA ALA A 346 -12.32 39.87 4.81
C ALA A 346 -12.96 38.48 4.77
N LEU A 347 -12.22 37.43 5.14
CA LEU A 347 -12.73 36.07 5.29
C LEU A 347 -13.71 35.94 6.45
N GLU A 348 -13.42 36.56 7.60
CA GLU A 348 -14.28 36.50 8.78
C GLU A 348 -15.68 37.09 8.50
N ARG A 349 -15.76 38.15 7.68
CA ARG A 349 -17.04 38.71 7.20
C ARG A 349 -17.87 37.76 6.33
N GLN A 350 -17.29 36.69 5.83
CA GLN A 350 -17.98 35.68 5.02
C GLN A 350 -18.48 34.49 5.85
N VAL A 351 -18.21 34.45 7.16
CA VAL A 351 -18.83 33.49 8.08
C VAL A 351 -20.33 33.77 8.11
N LEU A 352 -21.11 32.76 7.74
CA LEU A 352 -22.56 32.81 7.72
C LEU A 352 -23.13 32.74 9.15
N PRO A 353 -24.39 33.16 9.39
CA PRO A 353 -25.01 33.08 10.71
C PRO A 353 -25.01 31.69 11.35
N ASN A 354 -25.05 30.63 10.54
CA ASN A 354 -24.98 29.24 11.00
C ASN A 354 -23.54 28.77 11.31
N GLY A 355 -22.54 29.62 11.14
CA GLY A 355 -21.12 29.33 11.36
C GLY A 355 -20.36 28.82 10.13
N MET A 356 -21.04 28.39 9.06
CA MET A 356 -20.35 27.94 7.85
C MET A 356 -19.67 29.10 7.11
N ILE A 357 -18.63 28.80 6.34
CA ILE A 357 -17.97 29.80 5.49
C ILE A 357 -18.71 29.89 4.16
N GLY A 358 -19.27 31.08 3.86
CA GLY A 358 -19.95 31.37 2.61
C GLY A 358 -18.99 31.83 1.51
N ALA A 359 -19.55 32.15 0.34
CA ALA A 359 -18.81 32.58 -0.84
C ALA A 359 -17.67 31.61 -1.26
N VAL A 360 -17.89 30.31 -1.02
CA VAL A 360 -16.98 29.24 -1.43
C VAL A 360 -17.33 28.84 -2.85
N GLN A 361 -16.50 29.19 -3.83
CA GLN A 361 -16.75 28.84 -5.23
C GLN A 361 -16.87 27.32 -5.38
N LYS A 362 -17.92 26.84 -6.05
CA LYS A 362 -18.21 25.42 -6.31
C LYS A 362 -17.02 24.68 -6.94
N THR A 363 -17.00 23.35 -6.81
CA THR A 363 -15.96 22.49 -7.41
C THR A 363 -15.87 22.69 -8.92
N GLY A 364 -14.65 22.64 -9.46
CA GLY A 364 -14.39 22.96 -10.87
C GLY A 364 -12.90 23.11 -11.14
N ASP A 365 -12.56 23.43 -12.39
CA ASP A 365 -11.20 23.52 -12.92
C ASP A 365 -10.83 24.94 -13.40
N GLN A 366 -11.68 25.93 -13.17
CA GLN A 366 -11.51 27.30 -13.66
C GLN A 366 -12.31 28.33 -12.85
N PRO A 367 -12.04 29.64 -13.01
CA PRO A 367 -12.87 30.69 -12.43
C PRO A 367 -14.33 30.61 -12.90
N VAL A 368 -15.26 30.63 -11.95
CA VAL A 368 -16.71 30.73 -12.14
C VAL A 368 -17.34 31.64 -11.10
N THR A 369 -18.55 32.12 -11.37
CA THR A 369 -19.30 32.98 -10.45
C THR A 369 -19.64 32.27 -9.14
N THR A 370 -19.59 33.01 -8.04
CA THR A 370 -19.78 32.48 -6.68
C THR A 370 -20.90 33.20 -5.93
N ALA A 371 -21.88 32.46 -5.41
CA ALA A 371 -22.94 33.05 -4.61
C ALA A 371 -22.48 33.29 -3.16
N PRO A 372 -22.95 34.35 -2.48
CA PRO A 372 -22.63 34.62 -1.08
C PRO A 372 -22.94 33.46 -0.11
N THR A 373 -23.91 32.60 -0.46
CA THR A 373 -24.34 31.44 0.33
C THR A 373 -23.73 30.12 -0.15
N ASP A 374 -22.89 30.12 -1.20
CA ASP A 374 -22.19 28.92 -1.61
C ASP A 374 -21.19 28.50 -0.52
N ILE A 375 -21.20 27.22 -0.17
CA ILE A 375 -20.42 26.59 0.89
C ILE A 375 -19.70 25.36 0.34
N GLY A 376 -18.65 24.92 1.03
CA GLY A 376 -17.99 23.66 0.72
C GLY A 376 -16.99 23.25 1.81
N PRO A 377 -16.88 21.95 2.15
CA PRO A 377 -15.95 21.47 3.18
C PRO A 377 -14.51 21.94 2.96
N TYR A 378 -14.01 21.93 1.73
CA TYR A 378 -12.66 22.41 1.39
C TYR A 378 -12.44 23.89 1.71
N GLY A 379 -13.48 24.72 1.56
CA GLY A 379 -13.44 26.14 1.93
C GLY A 379 -13.32 26.31 3.44
N THR A 380 -14.10 25.55 4.21
CA THR A 380 -13.97 25.51 5.67
C THR A 380 -12.59 25.01 6.11
N GLY A 381 -12.08 23.93 5.50
CA GLY A 381 -10.74 23.42 5.78
C GLY A 381 -9.64 24.46 5.57
N ALA A 382 -9.68 25.18 4.44
CA ALA A 382 -8.76 26.27 4.14
C ALA A 382 -8.88 27.42 5.15
N PHE A 383 -10.11 27.77 5.55
CA PHE A 383 -10.38 28.81 6.55
C PHE A 383 -9.83 28.43 7.94
N LEU A 384 -9.97 27.16 8.34
CA LEU A 384 -9.39 26.65 9.59
C LEU A 384 -7.86 26.76 9.57
N LEU A 385 -7.21 26.35 8.48
CA LEU A 385 -5.75 26.49 8.31
C LEU A 385 -5.32 27.96 8.40
N ALA A 386 -6.04 28.86 7.71
CA ALA A 386 -5.75 30.28 7.71
C ALA A 386 -5.83 30.88 9.12
N GLY A 387 -6.90 30.61 9.87
CA GLY A 387 -7.06 31.17 11.20
C GLY A 387 -6.05 30.62 12.21
N LEU A 388 -5.65 29.36 12.09
CA LEU A 388 -4.63 28.78 12.97
C LEU A 388 -3.28 29.49 12.82
N GLU A 389 -2.90 29.86 11.60
CA GLU A 389 -1.70 30.67 11.36
C GLU A 389 -1.88 32.13 11.81
N VAL A 390 -3.06 32.72 11.57
CA VAL A 390 -3.37 34.08 12.03
C VAL A 390 -3.28 34.20 13.55
N MET A 391 -3.77 33.22 14.30
CA MET A 391 -3.64 33.16 15.77
C MET A 391 -2.19 33.18 16.26
N ASN A 392 -1.25 32.73 15.42
CA ASN A 392 0.16 32.64 15.75
C ASN A 392 0.98 33.87 15.32
N LEU A 393 0.38 34.84 14.60
CA LEU A 393 1.10 36.04 14.15
C LEU A 393 1.70 36.87 15.30
N GLY A 394 1.14 36.78 16.52
CA GLY A 394 1.69 37.45 17.71
C GLY A 394 2.80 36.67 18.44
N LYS A 395 3.18 35.48 17.96
CA LYS A 395 4.16 34.60 18.60
C LYS A 395 5.53 34.68 17.91
N PRO A 396 6.62 34.23 18.59
CA PRO A 396 7.94 34.09 17.96
C PRO A 396 7.90 33.16 16.75
N GLU A 397 8.83 33.37 15.83
CA GLU A 397 8.99 32.51 14.66
C GLU A 397 9.26 31.06 15.07
N THR A 398 8.61 30.13 14.37
CA THR A 398 8.80 28.70 14.57
C THR A 398 9.71 28.14 13.50
N THR A 399 10.79 27.46 13.90
CA THR A 399 11.73 26.85 12.97
C THR A 399 11.15 25.62 12.28
N LEU A 400 11.53 25.38 11.03
CA LEU A 400 11.15 24.20 10.24
C LEU A 400 12.30 23.16 10.21
N PRO A 401 12.01 21.85 10.06
CA PRO A 401 10.68 21.24 9.98
C PRO A 401 9.93 21.25 11.32
N LEU A 402 8.61 21.14 11.26
CA LEU A 402 7.76 21.01 12.45
C LEU A 402 7.88 19.62 13.04
N ALA A 403 7.90 19.55 14.37
CA ALA A 403 7.77 18.28 15.08
C ALA A 403 6.35 17.72 14.92
N ASP A 404 6.26 16.39 14.85
CA ASP A 404 4.97 15.70 14.95
C ASP A 404 4.30 15.97 16.31
N PRO A 405 2.96 15.88 16.38
CA PRO A 405 2.25 16.06 17.64
C PRO A 405 2.71 15.04 18.67
N LYS A 406 2.67 15.42 19.95
CA LYS A 406 2.85 14.46 21.05
C LYS A 406 1.73 13.42 20.99
N SER A 407 2.04 12.18 21.33
CA SER A 407 1.04 11.12 21.42
C SER A 407 -0.04 11.48 22.44
N ASP A 408 -1.29 11.20 22.07
CA ASP A 408 -2.44 11.39 22.94
C ASP A 408 -2.42 10.34 24.07
N PRO A 409 -2.81 10.70 25.31
CA PRO A 409 -2.90 9.72 26.39
C PRO A 409 -3.98 8.67 26.07
N ALA A 410 -3.80 7.44 26.58
CA ALA A 410 -4.74 6.34 26.34
C ALA A 410 -6.20 6.70 26.69
N THR A 411 -6.42 7.56 27.69
CA THR A 411 -7.75 8.08 28.05
C THR A 411 -8.37 8.94 26.95
N LEU A 412 -7.59 9.82 26.31
CA LEU A 412 -8.06 10.63 25.19
C LEU A 412 -8.30 9.77 23.94
N VAL A 413 -7.45 8.78 23.70
CA VAL A 413 -7.65 7.80 22.62
C VAL A 413 -8.96 7.04 22.84
N SER A 414 -9.19 6.54 24.05
CA SER A 414 -10.43 5.84 24.40
C SER A 414 -11.67 6.73 24.26
N ALA A 415 -11.61 8.00 24.70
CA ALA A 415 -12.73 8.93 24.61
C ALA A 415 -13.06 9.38 23.18
N SER A 416 -12.06 9.43 22.30
CA SER A 416 -12.20 9.85 20.89
C SER A 416 -12.43 8.68 19.94
N THR A 417 -12.25 7.43 20.36
CA THR A 417 -12.53 6.27 19.53
C THR A 417 -14.02 5.95 19.63
N PRO A 418 -14.79 6.00 18.54
CA PRO A 418 -16.21 5.69 18.58
C PRO A 418 -16.41 4.24 19.03
N THR A 419 -17.28 4.05 20.02
CA THR A 419 -17.70 2.71 20.42
C THR A 419 -18.71 2.23 19.38
N PRO A 420 -18.50 1.08 18.71
CA PRO A 420 -19.51 0.51 17.83
C PRO A 420 -20.81 0.35 18.61
N ALA A 421 -21.94 0.77 18.04
CA ALA A 421 -23.22 0.46 18.64
C ALA A 421 -23.34 -1.06 18.77
N LEU A 422 -23.58 -1.56 19.98
CA LEU A 422 -23.85 -2.98 20.18
C LEU A 422 -24.98 -3.39 19.22
N PRO A 423 -24.83 -4.45 18.42
CA PRO A 423 -25.90 -4.91 17.55
C PRO A 423 -27.16 -5.13 18.39
N ARG A 424 -28.24 -4.44 18.04
CA ARG A 424 -29.52 -4.52 18.77
C ARG A 424 -30.21 -5.82 18.37
N THR A 425 -29.87 -6.92 19.04
CA THR A 425 -30.65 -8.16 18.99
C THR A 425 -31.65 -8.11 20.15
N VAL A 426 -32.95 -8.08 19.85
CA VAL A 426 -33.98 -8.29 20.89
C VAL A 426 -33.82 -9.72 21.40
N ARG A 427 -33.40 -9.88 22.66
CA ARG A 427 -33.20 -11.21 23.27
C ARG A 427 -34.17 -11.44 24.40
N GLY A 428 -35.05 -12.44 24.22
CA GLY A 428 -35.77 -13.07 25.34
C GLY A 428 -34.82 -13.89 26.23
N PRO A 429 -35.31 -14.41 27.37
CA PRO A 429 -34.51 -15.16 28.34
C PRO A 429 -33.73 -16.33 27.71
N GLU A 430 -34.35 -17.03 26.75
CA GLU A 430 -33.73 -18.15 26.04
C GLU A 430 -32.57 -17.72 25.14
N GLU A 431 -32.65 -16.55 24.49
CA GLU A 431 -31.57 -16.08 23.63
C GLU A 431 -30.44 -15.42 24.42
N THR A 432 -30.76 -14.84 25.57
CA THR A 432 -29.76 -14.42 26.56
C THR A 432 -29.01 -15.63 27.12
N GLN A 433 -29.70 -16.73 27.41
CA GLN A 433 -29.06 -17.99 27.81
C GLN A 433 -28.21 -18.57 26.67
N ARG A 434 -28.74 -18.59 25.43
CA ARG A 434 -28.00 -19.07 24.24
C ARG A 434 -26.75 -18.23 24.00
N HIS A 435 -26.82 -16.91 24.12
CA HIS A 435 -25.68 -16.05 23.91
C HIS A 435 -24.72 -15.99 25.08
N ALA A 436 -25.18 -16.14 26.33
CA ALA A 436 -24.27 -16.34 27.45
C ALA A 436 -23.49 -17.66 27.27
N THR A 437 -24.17 -18.69 26.75
CA THR A 437 -23.53 -19.96 26.38
C THR A 437 -22.56 -19.78 25.21
N GLU A 438 -22.92 -18.99 24.19
CA GLU A 438 -22.09 -18.66 23.03
C GLU A 438 -20.88 -17.80 23.41
N MET A 439 -21.03 -16.77 24.24
CA MET A 439 -19.93 -15.92 24.71
C MET A 439 -19.02 -16.65 25.68
N LYS A 440 -19.56 -17.56 26.49
CA LYS A 440 -18.74 -18.46 27.32
C LYS A 440 -17.99 -19.48 26.45
N ALA A 441 -18.59 -19.95 25.35
CA ALA A 441 -17.93 -20.79 24.38
C ALA A 441 -16.85 -20.03 23.58
N VAL A 442 -17.12 -18.80 23.15
CA VAL A 442 -16.17 -17.93 22.42
C VAL A 442 -15.03 -17.49 23.33
N ALA A 443 -15.28 -17.14 24.59
CA ALA A 443 -14.25 -16.81 25.57
C ALA A 443 -13.39 -18.02 25.96
N ALA A 444 -13.96 -19.24 25.97
CA ALA A 444 -13.22 -20.47 26.16
C ALA A 444 -12.42 -20.92 24.93
N LEU A 445 -12.62 -20.26 23.77
CA LEU A 445 -11.93 -20.51 22.50
C LEU A 445 -11.03 -19.34 22.08
N ALA A 446 -11.09 -18.22 22.79
CA ALA A 446 -10.28 -17.05 22.51
C ALA A 446 -8.88 -17.28 23.07
N TYR A 447 -7.88 -17.14 22.19
CA TYR A 447 -6.48 -17.26 22.56
C TYR A 447 -6.15 -16.27 23.68
N ASP A 448 -5.92 -16.80 24.88
CA ASP A 448 -5.39 -16.06 26.01
C ASP A 448 -3.87 -16.26 26.05
N PRO A 449 -3.06 -15.25 25.70
CA PRO A 449 -1.61 -15.36 25.75
C PRO A 449 -1.05 -15.64 27.16
N MET A 450 -1.87 -15.51 28.22
CA MET A 450 -1.51 -15.86 29.60
C MET A 450 -1.80 -17.32 29.97
N VAL A 451 -2.62 -18.05 29.19
CA VAL A 451 -3.03 -19.46 29.45
C VAL A 451 -2.57 -20.41 28.33
N GLU A 452 -2.53 -19.91 27.10
CA GLU A 452 -2.25 -20.69 25.88
C GLU A 452 -1.01 -20.17 25.12
N GLY A 453 -0.28 -19.24 25.74
CA GLY A 453 1.03 -18.78 25.29
C GLY A 453 2.06 -19.91 25.21
N PRO A 454 3.21 -19.67 24.57
CA PRO A 454 4.25 -20.69 24.39
C PRO A 454 4.65 -21.33 25.74
N GLY A 455 4.30 -22.61 25.95
CA GLY A 455 4.67 -23.39 27.15
C GLY A 455 3.60 -24.28 27.81
N LEU A 456 2.34 -24.33 27.33
CA LEU A 456 1.27 -25.15 27.96
C LEU A 456 0.55 -26.09 26.96
N ALA A 457 0.01 -27.22 27.45
CA ALA A 457 -0.32 -28.41 26.64
C ALA A 457 -1.68 -28.35 25.89
N PRO A 458 -1.77 -28.83 24.63
CA PRO A 458 -2.99 -28.73 23.81
C PRO A 458 -4.00 -29.89 23.93
N ALA A 459 -5.28 -29.62 23.64
CA ALA A 459 -6.42 -30.55 23.67
C ALA A 459 -6.73 -31.25 22.31
N GLN A 460 -7.38 -32.43 22.35
CA GLN A 460 -7.48 -33.42 21.27
C GLN A 460 -8.69 -33.25 20.30
N VAL A 461 -8.55 -33.78 19.07
CA VAL A 461 -9.50 -33.67 17.93
C VAL A 461 -10.00 -35.04 17.42
N PRO A 462 -11.24 -35.20 16.88
CA PRO A 462 -11.82 -36.49 16.46
C PRO A 462 -11.47 -36.94 15.01
N PRO A 463 -11.71 -38.22 14.63
CA PRO A 463 -11.11 -38.86 13.44
C PRO A 463 -11.92 -38.76 12.13
N ALA A 464 -11.24 -39.00 10.99
CA ALA A 464 -11.77 -38.97 9.61
C ALA A 464 -12.23 -40.35 9.06
N ALA A 465 -12.99 -40.33 7.96
CA ALA A 465 -13.68 -41.50 7.34
C ALA A 465 -12.74 -42.55 6.69
N PRO A 466 -13.18 -43.82 6.53
CA PRO A 466 -12.29 -44.95 6.25
C PRO A 466 -11.77 -45.00 4.80
N GLY A 467 -10.46 -45.22 4.64
CA GLY A 467 -9.83 -45.60 3.36
C GLY A 467 -9.11 -44.49 2.61
N GLN A 468 -9.15 -43.24 3.08
CA GLN A 468 -8.24 -42.17 2.64
C GLN A 468 -7.35 -41.76 3.81
N PRO A 469 -6.04 -41.47 3.59
CA PRO A 469 -5.22 -40.91 4.66
C PRO A 469 -5.87 -39.62 5.14
N THR A 470 -6.06 -39.48 6.45
CA THR A 470 -6.58 -38.25 7.05
C THR A 470 -5.71 -37.09 6.55
N PRO A 471 -6.29 -36.14 5.78
CA PRO A 471 -5.53 -35.00 5.29
C PRO A 471 -5.03 -34.19 6.49
N PRO A 472 -3.94 -33.42 6.33
CA PRO A 472 -3.54 -32.45 7.35
C PRO A 472 -4.71 -31.60 7.79
N LYS A 473 -4.67 -31.10 9.03
CA LYS A 473 -5.67 -30.16 9.53
C LYS A 473 -5.80 -28.99 8.55
N MET A 474 -6.93 -28.93 7.86
CA MET A 474 -7.20 -27.90 6.86
C MET A 474 -7.57 -26.60 7.58
N ILE A 475 -6.80 -25.54 7.37
CA ILE A 475 -7.07 -24.24 7.98
C ILE A 475 -8.27 -23.58 7.30
N TYR A 476 -8.28 -23.59 5.97
CA TYR A 476 -9.44 -23.30 5.12
C TYR A 476 -9.16 -23.79 3.69
N ARG A 477 -10.21 -23.98 2.87
CA ARG A 477 -10.09 -24.52 1.51
C ARG A 477 -9.88 -23.40 0.47
N LEU A 478 -8.88 -23.55 -0.41
CA LEU A 478 -8.72 -22.69 -1.59
C LEU A 478 -9.93 -22.85 -2.55
N ALA A 479 -10.37 -21.73 -3.14
CA ALA A 479 -11.33 -21.78 -4.24
C ALA A 479 -10.73 -22.57 -5.43
N PRO A 480 -11.52 -23.33 -6.22
CA PRO A 480 -10.99 -24.12 -7.34
C PRO A 480 -10.11 -23.33 -8.33
N PRO A 481 -9.18 -23.98 -9.05
CA PRO A 481 -8.39 -23.32 -10.09
C PRO A 481 -9.26 -22.76 -11.22
N PRO A 482 -8.86 -21.63 -11.84
CA PRO A 482 -9.54 -21.13 -13.04
C PRO A 482 -9.54 -22.16 -14.17
N ALA A 483 -10.60 -22.17 -14.98
CA ALA A 483 -10.77 -23.12 -16.07
C ALA A 483 -9.53 -23.19 -16.99
N GLY A 484 -9.03 -24.40 -17.22
CA GLY A 484 -7.81 -24.69 -17.98
C GLY A 484 -6.54 -24.82 -17.12
N GLN A 485 -6.54 -24.42 -15.85
CA GLN A 485 -5.39 -24.55 -14.93
C GLN A 485 -5.45 -25.82 -14.08
N GLU A 486 -6.55 -26.57 -14.13
CA GLU A 486 -6.72 -27.90 -13.53
C GLU A 486 -6.02 -29.03 -14.29
N LYS A 487 -5.35 -28.71 -15.42
CA LYS A 487 -4.69 -29.71 -16.26
C LYS A 487 -3.27 -30.03 -15.77
N PRO A 488 -2.89 -31.31 -15.66
CA PRO A 488 -1.52 -31.71 -15.35
C PRO A 488 -0.51 -31.16 -16.36
N ARG A 489 0.57 -30.56 -15.87
CA ARG A 489 1.72 -30.13 -16.67
C ARG A 489 2.96 -29.97 -15.79
N ALA A 490 4.13 -30.08 -16.40
CA ALA A 490 5.38 -29.64 -15.82
C ALA A 490 5.50 -28.12 -16.00
N THR A 491 6.02 -27.45 -14.98
CA THR A 491 6.27 -26.02 -15.04
C THR A 491 7.50 -25.62 -14.25
N VAL A 492 8.20 -24.60 -14.72
CA VAL A 492 9.24 -23.90 -13.98
C VAL A 492 8.93 -22.41 -14.01
N ARG A 493 9.06 -21.77 -12.86
CA ARG A 493 8.74 -20.36 -12.70
C ARG A 493 9.78 -19.68 -11.82
N TYR A 494 10.26 -18.55 -12.31
CA TYR A 494 10.94 -17.56 -11.49
C TYR A 494 9.90 -16.79 -10.66
N ALA A 495 10.08 -16.75 -9.34
CA ALA A 495 9.14 -16.20 -8.36
C ALA A 495 9.77 -14.99 -7.64
N PRO A 496 9.78 -13.80 -8.28
CA PRO A 496 10.32 -12.60 -7.66
C PRO A 496 9.56 -12.20 -6.38
N GLU A 497 8.28 -12.56 -6.27
CA GLU A 497 7.49 -12.35 -5.04
C GLU A 497 7.95 -13.20 -3.84
N ARG A 498 8.80 -14.20 -4.10
CA ARG A 498 9.47 -15.01 -3.10
C ARG A 498 10.97 -14.82 -3.21
N TYR A 499 11.40 -13.56 -3.17
CA TYR A 499 12.82 -13.20 -3.07
C TYR A 499 13.72 -13.88 -4.12
N ASP A 500 13.26 -13.87 -5.36
CA ASP A 500 13.92 -14.47 -6.52
C ASP A 500 13.99 -16.00 -6.49
N ASP A 501 13.12 -16.70 -5.75
CA ASP A 501 13.11 -18.16 -5.76
C ASP A 501 12.84 -18.71 -7.19
N ILE A 502 13.34 -19.91 -7.48
CA ILE A 502 12.92 -20.68 -8.66
C ILE A 502 12.09 -21.87 -8.17
N LEU A 503 10.84 -21.92 -8.62
CA LEU A 503 9.88 -22.99 -8.34
C LEU A 503 9.81 -23.91 -9.55
N TRP A 504 9.78 -25.23 -9.34
CA TRP A 504 9.44 -26.16 -10.41
C TRP A 504 8.62 -27.32 -9.88
N GLU A 505 7.61 -27.73 -10.65
CA GLU A 505 6.69 -28.80 -10.28
C GLU A 505 6.16 -29.52 -11.52
N ASN A 506 5.69 -30.75 -11.34
CA ASN A 506 4.94 -31.53 -12.32
C ASN A 506 3.69 -32.14 -11.67
N ASP A 507 3.13 -33.19 -12.26
CA ASP A 507 1.97 -33.93 -11.74
C ASP A 507 2.23 -34.77 -10.48
N ARG A 508 3.49 -34.90 -10.04
CA ARG A 508 3.88 -35.78 -8.92
C ARG A 508 4.69 -35.10 -7.82
N THR A 509 5.49 -34.09 -8.13
CA THR A 509 6.39 -33.45 -7.17
C THR A 509 6.49 -31.94 -7.41
N ALA A 510 6.93 -31.21 -6.38
CA ALA A 510 7.06 -29.77 -6.34
C ALA A 510 8.30 -29.38 -5.51
N HIS A 511 9.08 -28.42 -6.01
CA HIS A 511 10.37 -28.08 -5.45
C HIS A 511 10.72 -26.61 -5.63
N ARG A 512 11.69 -26.14 -4.83
CA ARG A 512 12.17 -24.77 -4.84
C ARG A 512 13.66 -24.68 -4.56
N ILE A 513 14.34 -23.69 -5.15
CA ILE A 513 15.66 -23.24 -4.71
C ILE A 513 15.60 -21.76 -4.36
N TYR A 514 16.33 -21.38 -3.31
CA TYR A 514 16.34 -20.01 -2.82
C TYR A 514 17.02 -19.03 -3.78
N GLY A 515 16.40 -17.86 -3.94
CA GLY A 515 16.88 -16.79 -4.81
C GLY A 515 17.93 -15.86 -4.18
N PRO A 516 18.74 -15.16 -4.99
CA PRO A 516 19.73 -14.21 -4.50
C PRO A 516 19.15 -13.09 -3.61
N ALA A 517 17.93 -12.62 -3.87
CA ALA A 517 17.31 -11.60 -3.00
C ALA A 517 17.00 -12.11 -1.58
N LEU A 518 16.81 -13.42 -1.37
CA LEU A 518 16.54 -13.98 -0.03
C LEU A 518 17.74 -13.81 0.91
N GLU A 519 18.96 -13.73 0.37
CA GLU A 519 20.18 -13.54 1.16
C GLU A 519 20.15 -12.28 2.03
N GLN A 520 19.37 -11.26 1.63
CA GLN A 520 19.21 -10.02 2.39
C GLN A 520 18.30 -10.16 3.61
N TYR A 521 17.36 -11.12 3.57
CA TYR A 521 16.31 -11.29 4.57
C TYR A 521 16.61 -12.45 5.53
N GLU A 522 17.26 -13.51 5.03
CA GLU A 522 17.65 -14.69 5.82
C GLU A 522 19.14 -15.05 5.62
N PRO A 523 20.09 -14.22 6.06
CA PRO A 523 21.51 -14.57 6.05
C PRO A 523 21.86 -15.53 7.20
N PRO A 524 22.44 -16.72 6.93
CA PRO A 524 22.91 -17.23 5.65
C PRO A 524 21.93 -18.20 4.95
N SER A 525 21.39 -17.87 3.78
CA SER A 525 20.77 -18.85 2.86
C SER A 525 21.80 -19.38 1.86
N THR A 526 21.53 -20.56 1.28
CA THR A 526 22.50 -21.34 0.48
C THR A 526 21.85 -22.16 -0.63
N SER A 527 22.65 -22.82 -1.46
CA SER A 527 22.24 -23.67 -2.60
C SER A 527 21.54 -25.00 -2.29
N GLY A 528 20.90 -25.12 -1.11
CA GLY A 528 20.05 -26.27 -0.79
C GLY A 528 18.77 -26.31 -1.61
N ILE A 529 18.12 -27.48 -1.65
CA ILE A 529 16.89 -27.67 -2.43
C ILE A 529 15.71 -27.99 -1.53
N ASP A 530 14.63 -27.26 -1.70
CA ASP A 530 13.40 -27.39 -0.92
C ASP A 530 12.38 -28.30 -1.64
N ALA A 531 11.60 -29.05 -0.87
CA ALA A 531 10.68 -30.09 -1.36
C ALA A 531 9.28 -29.91 -0.76
N TRP A 532 8.25 -29.89 -1.60
CA TRP A 532 6.89 -29.55 -1.19
C TRP A 532 5.97 -30.76 -1.21
N GLY A 533 5.03 -30.80 -0.27
CA GLY A 533 3.96 -31.80 -0.25
C GLY A 533 2.89 -31.46 -1.26
N LYS A 534 2.52 -32.39 -2.13
CA LYS A 534 1.54 -32.18 -3.21
C LYS A 534 0.41 -33.21 -3.17
N SER A 535 -0.84 -32.76 -3.19
CA SER A 535 -2.04 -33.61 -3.20
C SER A 535 -2.95 -33.39 -4.44
N VAL A 536 -2.44 -32.71 -5.46
CA VAL A 536 -3.13 -32.49 -6.76
C VAL A 536 -2.23 -32.80 -7.95
N ARG A 537 -2.80 -32.99 -9.14
CA ARG A 537 -2.04 -33.31 -10.38
C ARG A 537 -1.66 -32.11 -11.24
N TYR A 538 -2.21 -30.93 -10.95
CA TYR A 538 -1.91 -29.68 -11.66
C TYR A 538 -0.96 -28.80 -10.84
N PRO A 539 -0.35 -27.75 -11.44
CA PRO A 539 0.49 -26.82 -10.70
C PRO A 539 -0.25 -26.09 -9.57
N PHE A 540 0.30 -26.10 -8.35
CA PHE A 540 -0.36 -25.52 -7.16
C PHE A 540 0.53 -24.54 -6.39
N MET A 541 1.87 -24.60 -6.53
CA MET A 541 2.78 -23.85 -5.65
C MET A 541 2.51 -22.35 -5.68
N THR A 542 2.17 -21.79 -6.84
CA THR A 542 1.83 -20.37 -6.98
C THR A 542 0.53 -20.00 -6.25
N ARG A 543 -0.44 -20.92 -6.18
CA ARG A 543 -1.72 -20.70 -5.50
C ARG A 543 -1.54 -20.83 -3.99
N GLN A 544 -0.77 -21.82 -3.55
CA GLN A 544 -0.38 -22.00 -2.17
C GLN A 544 0.40 -20.80 -1.62
N LEU A 545 1.35 -20.24 -2.39
CA LEU A 545 2.09 -19.04 -1.97
C LEU A 545 1.22 -17.78 -1.84
N ARG A 546 0.08 -17.71 -2.56
CA ARG A 546 -0.85 -16.57 -2.48
C ARG A 546 -1.70 -16.57 -1.22
N THR A 547 -1.75 -17.66 -0.45
CA THR A 547 -2.51 -17.70 0.82
C THR A 547 -1.86 -16.86 1.91
N GLY A 548 -0.56 -16.56 1.77
CA GLY A 548 0.24 -15.95 2.83
C GLY A 548 0.60 -16.93 3.97
N ASP A 549 0.13 -18.18 3.89
CA ASP A 549 0.41 -19.26 4.84
C ASP A 549 0.70 -20.56 4.08
N GLN A 550 1.80 -20.57 3.32
CA GLN A 550 2.18 -21.75 2.54
C GLN A 550 2.45 -23.00 3.41
N HIS A 551 2.65 -22.81 4.71
CA HIS A 551 2.94 -23.85 5.70
C HIS A 551 1.69 -24.51 6.28
N ALA A 552 0.49 -24.01 5.95
CA ALA A 552 -0.78 -24.64 6.26
C ALA A 552 -1.34 -25.42 5.07
N TYR A 553 -2.12 -26.46 5.35
CA TYR A 553 -2.82 -27.19 4.30
C TYR A 553 -4.11 -26.48 3.90
N HIS A 554 -4.18 -26.06 2.63
CA HIS A 554 -5.36 -25.39 2.06
C HIS A 554 -6.10 -26.21 1.00
N GLY A 555 -5.78 -27.51 0.90
CA GLY A 555 -6.49 -28.46 0.03
C GLY A 555 -5.75 -28.91 -1.23
N GLU A 556 -4.58 -28.36 -1.56
CA GLU A 556 -3.83 -28.70 -2.78
C GLU A 556 -2.38 -29.19 -2.51
N GLY A 557 -1.79 -28.78 -1.39
CA GLY A 557 -0.45 -29.16 -0.96
C GLY A 557 0.05 -28.26 0.18
N ILE A 558 1.35 -28.36 0.52
CA ILE A 558 1.95 -27.66 1.66
C ILE A 558 3.47 -27.47 1.45
N ASP A 559 4.00 -26.32 1.87
CA ASP A 559 5.43 -26.04 2.06
C ASP A 559 5.75 -26.30 3.55
N TYR A 560 6.25 -27.47 3.95
CA TYR A 560 6.65 -27.67 5.36
C TYR A 560 8.07 -28.19 5.52
N TYR A 561 8.75 -28.44 4.41
CA TYR A 561 10.15 -28.78 4.38
C TYR A 561 10.96 -27.49 4.51
N ASN A 562 11.94 -27.47 5.41
CA ASN A 562 12.76 -26.29 5.61
C ASN A 562 14.24 -26.61 5.42
N VAL A 563 14.81 -26.01 4.38
CA VAL A 563 16.22 -26.20 4.00
C VAL A 563 17.17 -25.42 4.91
N LYS A 564 16.77 -24.24 5.40
CA LYS A 564 17.65 -23.29 6.11
C LYS A 564 19.01 -23.10 5.38
N THR A 565 20.11 -23.37 6.07
CA THR A 565 21.51 -23.36 5.56
C THR A 565 21.98 -24.71 5.01
N TYR A 566 21.14 -25.74 5.08
CA TYR A 566 21.51 -27.14 4.82
C TYR A 566 21.35 -27.51 3.34
N ARG A 567 21.58 -28.78 2.99
CA ARG A 567 21.53 -29.21 1.57
C ARG A 567 20.12 -29.55 1.10
N GLY A 568 19.17 -29.75 2.00
CA GLY A 568 17.78 -30.04 1.64
C GLY A 568 17.67 -31.36 0.86
N ALA A 569 16.94 -31.38 -0.25
CA ALA A 569 16.74 -32.54 -1.10
C ALA A 569 17.78 -32.62 -2.24
N GLY A 570 19.07 -32.66 -1.91
CA GLY A 570 20.14 -32.86 -2.90
C GLY A 570 20.91 -31.61 -3.32
N GLY A 571 20.96 -30.59 -2.46
CA GLY A 571 21.89 -29.48 -2.59
C GLY A 571 23.35 -29.95 -2.51
N LEU A 572 24.26 -29.14 -3.07
CA LEU A 572 25.68 -29.51 -3.19
C LEU A 572 26.59 -28.64 -2.32
N GLY A 573 27.77 -29.16 -2.03
CA GLY A 573 28.92 -28.43 -1.50
C GLY A 573 30.22 -29.17 -1.78
N VAL A 574 31.36 -28.54 -1.53
CA VAL A 574 32.68 -29.19 -1.63
C VAL A 574 33.10 -29.67 -0.25
N TRP A 575 33.46 -30.95 -0.13
CA TRP A 575 34.00 -31.55 1.09
C TRP A 575 35.52 -31.50 1.07
N ASP A 576 36.10 -30.75 2.00
CA ASP A 576 37.55 -30.58 2.10
C ASP A 576 37.97 -30.41 3.56
N GLY A 577 38.99 -31.16 3.99
CA GLY A 577 39.51 -31.09 5.37
C GLY A 577 38.48 -31.44 6.45
N GLY A 578 37.53 -32.34 6.17
CA GLY A 578 36.46 -32.70 7.12
C GLY A 578 35.36 -31.64 7.27
N LYS A 579 35.32 -30.64 6.38
CA LYS A 579 34.36 -29.54 6.39
C LYS A 579 33.63 -29.44 5.05
N LEU A 580 32.34 -29.11 5.13
CA LEU A 580 31.51 -28.79 3.98
C LEU A 580 31.59 -27.29 3.63
N TRP A 581 31.98 -26.99 2.40
CA TRP A 581 32.09 -25.64 1.85
C TRP A 581 30.99 -25.43 0.80
N VAL A 582 30.05 -24.53 1.08
CA VAL A 582 28.82 -24.38 0.29
C VAL A 582 28.81 -23.05 -0.47
N SER A 583 28.17 -23.05 -1.63
CA SER A 583 27.84 -21.82 -2.33
C SER A 583 26.71 -21.07 -1.63
N ARG A 584 26.67 -19.77 -1.91
CA ARG A 584 25.49 -18.92 -1.72
C ARG A 584 24.35 -19.32 -2.66
N ASN A 585 23.27 -18.54 -2.70
CA ASN A 585 22.19 -18.81 -3.64
C ASN A 585 22.71 -18.63 -5.07
N TRP A 586 21.91 -19.06 -6.03
CA TRP A 586 22.32 -18.95 -7.43
C TRP A 586 22.51 -17.46 -7.79
N LYS A 587 23.45 -17.20 -8.71
CA LYS A 587 23.78 -15.86 -9.21
C LYS A 587 23.00 -15.51 -10.47
N ASP A 588 22.98 -16.43 -11.44
CA ASP A 588 22.26 -16.26 -12.71
C ASP A 588 21.41 -17.49 -12.99
N TYR A 589 20.33 -17.31 -13.76
CA TYR A 589 19.47 -18.40 -14.20
C TYR A 589 19.00 -18.24 -15.64
N LYS A 590 18.56 -19.35 -16.23
CA LYS A 590 17.93 -19.42 -17.54
C LYS A 590 16.88 -20.52 -17.54
N ILE A 591 15.62 -20.17 -17.73
CA ILE A 591 14.56 -21.15 -18.01
C ILE A 591 14.79 -21.69 -19.42
N LEU A 592 14.88 -23.02 -19.54
CA LEU A 592 15.12 -23.72 -20.80
C LEU A 592 13.80 -24.22 -21.41
N LYS A 593 12.89 -24.75 -20.58
CA LYS A 593 11.56 -25.20 -21.01
C LYS A 593 10.56 -25.12 -19.86
N ASP A 594 9.40 -24.51 -20.11
CA ASP A 594 8.27 -24.45 -19.18
C ASP A 594 7.09 -25.25 -19.74
N GLY A 595 7.18 -26.58 -19.69
CA GLY A 595 6.06 -27.47 -19.98
C GLY A 595 5.64 -27.61 -21.45
N PRO A 596 4.50 -28.29 -21.71
CA PRO A 596 3.72 -29.03 -20.70
C PRO A 596 4.40 -30.33 -20.25
N ASP A 597 5.27 -30.93 -21.07
CA ASP A 597 5.80 -32.28 -20.80
C ASP A 597 7.04 -32.30 -19.90
N VAL A 598 7.77 -31.18 -19.80
CA VAL A 598 9.00 -31.09 -19.03
C VAL A 598 9.24 -29.65 -18.56
N ALA A 599 9.67 -29.50 -17.32
CA ALA A 599 10.20 -28.27 -16.75
C ALA A 599 11.74 -28.36 -16.73
N SER A 600 12.42 -27.38 -17.31
CA SER A 600 13.89 -27.38 -17.36
C SER A 600 14.45 -25.98 -17.24
N PHE A 601 15.50 -25.83 -16.45
CA PHE A 601 16.19 -24.56 -16.25
C PHE A 601 17.65 -24.79 -15.86
N LYS A 602 18.47 -23.77 -16.05
CA LYS A 602 19.88 -23.76 -15.66
C LYS A 602 20.14 -22.61 -14.71
N VAL A 603 20.97 -22.84 -13.70
CA VAL A 603 21.50 -21.79 -12.81
C VAL A 603 23.03 -21.83 -12.79
N SER A 604 23.64 -20.71 -12.44
CA SER A 604 25.07 -20.63 -12.08
C SER A 604 25.24 -20.01 -10.71
N TYR A 605 26.20 -20.52 -9.95
CA TYR A 605 26.59 -20.04 -8.63
C TYR A 605 27.88 -19.23 -8.75
N ALA A 606 27.95 -18.11 -8.02
CA ALA A 606 29.15 -17.28 -7.95
C ALA A 606 30.33 -18.08 -7.35
N PRO A 607 31.59 -17.72 -7.66
CA PRO A 607 32.74 -18.37 -7.05
C PRO A 607 32.73 -18.29 -5.51
N TRP A 608 33.11 -19.38 -4.83
CA TRP A 608 33.29 -19.43 -3.39
C TRP A 608 34.58 -20.16 -3.00
N LYS A 609 35.08 -19.82 -1.81
CA LYS A 609 36.33 -20.39 -1.29
C LYS A 609 36.10 -21.76 -0.65
N VAL A 610 37.06 -22.66 -0.88
CA VAL A 610 37.22 -23.97 -0.25
C VAL A 610 38.60 -23.95 0.42
N GLY A 611 38.61 -23.81 1.74
CA GLY A 611 39.84 -23.52 2.48
C GLY A 611 40.41 -22.15 2.10
N GLU A 612 41.73 -21.99 2.24
CA GLU A 612 42.39 -20.68 2.05
C GLU A 612 42.71 -20.34 0.58
N LYS A 613 43.04 -21.36 -0.23
CA LYS A 613 43.69 -21.17 -1.55
C LYS A 613 42.80 -21.57 -2.73
N ARG A 614 41.81 -22.44 -2.51
CA ARG A 614 41.01 -22.99 -3.60
C ARG A 614 39.71 -22.20 -3.73
N GLU A 615 39.40 -21.83 -4.95
CA GLU A 615 38.13 -21.22 -5.32
C GLU A 615 37.43 -22.13 -6.34
N VAL A 616 36.12 -22.27 -6.19
CA VAL A 616 35.28 -23.09 -7.05
C VAL A 616 34.01 -22.33 -7.44
N TRP A 617 33.41 -22.71 -8.56
CA TRP A 617 32.11 -22.19 -9.01
C TRP A 617 31.32 -23.31 -9.66
N GLU A 618 30.02 -23.14 -9.84
CA GLU A 618 29.15 -24.19 -10.35
C GLU A 618 28.17 -23.65 -11.39
N SER A 619 27.86 -24.46 -12.41
CA SER A 619 26.59 -24.34 -13.12
C SER A 619 25.81 -25.65 -13.04
N ARG A 620 24.49 -25.55 -12.83
CA ARG A 620 23.60 -26.70 -12.64
C ARG A 620 22.37 -26.58 -13.53
N THR A 621 22.05 -27.64 -14.25
CA THR A 621 20.82 -27.75 -15.06
C THR A 621 19.86 -28.72 -14.39
N PHE A 622 18.61 -28.31 -14.21
CA PHE A 622 17.51 -29.06 -13.62
C PHE A 622 16.55 -29.46 -14.74
N THR A 623 16.09 -30.71 -14.75
CA THR A 623 15.11 -31.20 -15.73
C THR A 623 14.13 -32.14 -15.05
N LEU A 624 12.85 -31.75 -14.99
CA LEU A 624 11.75 -32.50 -14.40
C LEU A 624 10.69 -32.82 -15.49
N PRO A 625 10.70 -34.05 -16.05
CA PRO A 625 9.63 -34.53 -16.93
C PRO A 625 8.32 -34.79 -16.17
N MET A 626 7.21 -34.86 -16.89
CA MET A 626 5.94 -35.39 -16.34
C MET A 626 6.05 -36.87 -15.92
N GLY A 627 5.20 -37.30 -14.99
CA GLY A 627 5.02 -38.70 -14.61
C GLY A 627 6.11 -39.27 -13.70
N THR A 628 7.00 -38.44 -13.16
CA THR A 628 8.08 -38.88 -12.26
C THR A 628 8.25 -37.95 -11.05
N ASN A 629 8.68 -38.49 -9.92
CA ASN A 629 9.07 -37.72 -8.74
C ASN A 629 10.53 -37.24 -8.79
N PHE A 630 11.27 -37.53 -9.87
CA PHE A 630 12.70 -37.24 -9.96
C PHE A 630 13.03 -36.09 -10.91
N THR A 631 13.74 -35.09 -10.39
CA THR A 631 14.44 -34.08 -11.17
C THR A 631 15.84 -34.59 -11.50
N ARG A 632 16.20 -34.59 -12.78
CA ARG A 632 17.58 -34.83 -13.23
C ARG A 632 18.41 -33.56 -13.07
N LEU A 633 19.57 -33.67 -12.44
CA LEU A 633 20.51 -32.58 -12.24
C LEU A 633 21.83 -32.88 -12.94
N VAL A 634 22.28 -31.95 -13.78
CA VAL A 634 23.59 -31.97 -14.41
C VAL A 634 24.39 -30.81 -13.85
N SER A 635 25.41 -31.11 -13.04
CA SER A 635 26.26 -30.10 -12.41
C SER A 635 27.66 -30.12 -12.99
N THR A 636 28.23 -28.94 -13.23
CA THR A 636 29.62 -28.76 -13.65
C THR A 636 30.30 -27.77 -12.70
N PHE A 637 31.30 -28.26 -11.95
CA PHE A 637 32.14 -27.44 -11.10
C PHE A 637 33.35 -26.93 -11.87
N GLY A 638 33.67 -25.65 -11.75
CA GLY A 638 34.99 -25.11 -12.09
C GLY A 638 35.85 -24.91 -10.85
N SER A 639 37.16 -24.76 -11.04
CA SER A 639 38.08 -24.42 -9.95
C SER A 639 39.32 -23.71 -10.49
N ASN A 640 39.90 -22.82 -9.69
CA ASN A 640 41.20 -22.22 -9.95
C ASN A 640 42.38 -23.22 -9.84
N ALA A 641 42.13 -24.42 -9.31
CA ALA A 641 43.10 -25.50 -9.19
C ALA A 641 42.69 -26.74 -10.00
N LYS A 642 43.67 -27.40 -10.64
CA LYS A 642 43.44 -28.53 -11.56
C LYS A 642 43.11 -29.87 -10.88
N GLY A 643 43.35 -30.00 -9.57
CA GLY A 643 43.13 -31.25 -8.84
C GLY A 643 41.65 -31.67 -8.79
N PRO A 644 41.31 -32.94 -8.53
CA PRO A 644 39.93 -33.36 -8.35
C PRO A 644 39.26 -32.65 -7.15
N LEU A 645 37.93 -32.61 -7.15
CA LEU A 645 37.09 -32.15 -6.06
C LEU A 645 36.35 -33.36 -5.45
N THR A 646 36.16 -33.33 -4.14
CA THR A 646 35.17 -34.18 -3.48
C THR A 646 33.91 -33.33 -3.29
N VAL A 647 32.85 -33.62 -4.02
CA VAL A 647 31.57 -32.92 -3.93
C VAL A 647 30.64 -33.73 -3.06
N ALA A 648 29.99 -33.08 -2.10
CA ALA A 648 28.98 -33.66 -1.23
C ALA A 648 27.58 -33.36 -1.77
N LEU A 649 26.77 -34.39 -1.97
CA LEU A 649 25.34 -34.30 -2.21
C LEU A 649 24.63 -34.55 -0.89
N GLY A 650 23.85 -33.58 -0.41
CA GLY A 650 23.27 -33.66 0.92
C GLY A 650 21.77 -33.92 0.97
N ILE A 651 21.36 -34.69 1.98
CA ILE A 651 19.98 -34.80 2.45
C ILE A 651 19.92 -34.23 3.87
N SER A 652 19.13 -33.19 4.09
CA SER A 652 18.91 -32.65 5.43
C SER A 652 18.34 -33.72 6.37
N LYS A 653 18.94 -33.89 7.55
CA LYS A 653 18.51 -34.90 8.55
C LYS A 653 17.20 -34.54 9.23
N LYS A 654 16.98 -33.23 9.41
CA LYS A 654 15.91 -32.63 10.23
C LYS A 654 15.14 -31.56 9.45
N PRO A 655 14.64 -31.86 8.24
CA PRO A 655 14.04 -30.81 7.42
C PRO A 655 12.65 -30.40 7.91
N THR A 656 11.97 -31.27 8.66
CA THR A 656 10.62 -31.00 9.20
C THR A 656 10.51 -31.25 10.71
N ALA A 657 11.30 -32.16 11.29
CA ALA A 657 11.27 -32.53 12.72
C ALA A 657 12.58 -32.21 13.47
N ALA A 658 12.52 -32.18 14.81
CA ALA A 658 13.69 -31.95 15.68
C ALA A 658 14.65 -33.16 15.76
N THR A 659 14.15 -34.35 15.46
CA THR A 659 14.89 -35.61 15.39
C THR A 659 15.18 -35.97 13.94
N ALA A 660 16.27 -36.70 13.73
CA ALA A 660 16.66 -37.09 12.38
C ALA A 660 15.73 -38.18 11.83
N GLY A 661 15.34 -38.06 10.56
CA GLY A 661 14.70 -39.16 9.84
C GLY A 661 15.69 -40.26 9.46
N ASP A 662 15.19 -41.33 8.85
CA ASP A 662 15.96 -42.51 8.51
C ASP A 662 16.50 -42.44 7.09
N LEU A 663 17.80 -42.68 6.92
CA LEU A 663 18.42 -42.89 5.61
C LEU A 663 18.64 -44.38 5.35
N LYS A 664 18.10 -44.88 4.24
CA LYS A 664 18.45 -46.18 3.66
C LYS A 664 19.33 -45.97 2.44
N ALA A 665 20.54 -46.52 2.49
CA ALA A 665 21.55 -46.37 1.45
C ALA A 665 21.93 -47.72 0.83
N ASP A 666 21.94 -47.80 -0.50
CA ASP A 666 22.57 -48.87 -1.28
C ASP A 666 23.66 -48.25 -2.16
N LYS A 667 24.88 -48.17 -1.62
CA LYS A 667 26.03 -47.55 -2.29
C LYS A 667 26.38 -48.26 -3.60
N ALA A 668 26.16 -49.57 -3.69
CA ALA A 668 26.47 -50.37 -4.88
C ALA A 668 25.54 -50.03 -6.05
N LYS A 669 24.28 -49.68 -5.75
CA LYS A 669 23.32 -49.18 -6.76
C LYS A 669 23.27 -47.66 -6.85
N GLY A 670 23.91 -46.94 -5.92
CA GLY A 670 23.91 -45.49 -5.86
C GLY A 670 22.55 -44.91 -5.51
N VAL A 671 21.78 -45.63 -4.70
CA VAL A 671 20.41 -45.27 -4.32
C VAL A 671 20.38 -44.91 -2.84
N PHE A 672 19.88 -43.71 -2.54
CA PHE A 672 19.76 -43.19 -1.18
C PHE A 672 18.33 -42.72 -0.97
N SER A 673 17.60 -43.36 -0.07
CA SER A 673 16.21 -43.04 0.25
C SER A 673 16.13 -42.58 1.70
N PHE A 674 15.65 -41.36 1.91
CA PHE A 674 15.39 -40.77 3.20
C PHE A 674 13.88 -40.74 3.46
N TRP A 675 13.48 -41.11 4.67
CA TRP A 675 12.11 -41.00 5.14
C TRP A 675 12.11 -40.21 6.43
N ASP A 676 11.43 -39.07 6.43
CA ASP A 676 11.41 -38.18 7.59
C ASP A 676 10.58 -38.77 8.75
N VAL A 677 10.69 -38.15 9.92
CA VAL A 677 9.79 -38.43 11.03
C VAL A 677 8.40 -37.92 10.67
N THR A 678 7.37 -38.72 10.93
CA THR A 678 5.98 -38.30 10.74
C THR A 678 5.64 -37.14 11.65
N ASP A 679 5.30 -36.00 11.05
CA ASP A 679 4.60 -34.94 11.73
C ASP A 679 3.10 -35.34 11.83
N PRO A 680 2.51 -35.40 13.04
CA PRO A 680 1.12 -35.81 13.22
C PRO A 680 0.12 -34.94 12.44
N ASP A 681 0.42 -33.65 12.26
CA ASP A 681 -0.47 -32.69 11.62
C ASP A 681 -0.18 -32.53 10.12
N LYS A 682 1.07 -32.71 9.69
CA LYS A 682 1.51 -32.43 8.31
C LYS A 682 1.87 -33.68 7.51
N GLY A 683 2.07 -34.82 8.14
CA GLY A 683 2.51 -36.06 7.50
C GLY A 683 4.03 -36.20 7.40
N THR A 684 4.49 -37.00 6.45
CA THR A 684 5.89 -37.41 6.29
C THR A 684 6.41 -37.14 4.89
N MET A 685 7.62 -36.59 4.80
CA MET A 685 8.32 -36.35 3.55
C MET A 685 9.30 -37.49 3.28
N GLY A 686 9.23 -38.06 2.08
CA GLY A 686 10.26 -38.91 1.50
C GLY A 686 11.16 -38.07 0.60
N VAL A 687 12.48 -38.27 0.67
CA VAL A 687 13.46 -37.67 -0.24
C VAL A 687 14.35 -38.78 -0.77
N ALA A 688 14.83 -38.69 -2.01
CA ALA A 688 15.78 -39.64 -2.55
C ALA A 688 16.84 -38.99 -3.41
N LEU A 689 18.05 -39.57 -3.40
CA LEU A 689 19.12 -39.27 -4.34
C LEU A 689 19.51 -40.53 -5.12
N LEU A 690 19.65 -40.39 -6.43
CA LEU A 690 20.23 -41.41 -7.31
C LEU A 690 21.53 -40.87 -7.90
N ILE A 691 22.62 -41.58 -7.69
CA ILE A 691 24.00 -41.13 -7.95
C ILE A 691 24.73 -42.24 -8.71
N ASP A 692 25.63 -41.89 -9.63
CA ASP A 692 26.47 -42.88 -10.32
C ASP A 692 27.35 -43.62 -9.29
N PRO A 693 27.15 -44.94 -9.08
CA PRO A 693 27.89 -45.70 -8.06
C PRO A 693 29.40 -45.61 -8.23
N ARG A 694 29.87 -45.43 -9.46
CA ARG A 694 31.30 -45.35 -9.80
C ARG A 694 31.96 -44.05 -9.32
N GLN A 695 31.16 -43.02 -9.03
CA GLN A 695 31.64 -41.72 -8.56
C GLN A 695 31.65 -41.61 -7.03
N ILE A 696 30.94 -42.50 -6.34
CA ILE A 696 30.80 -42.47 -4.88
C ILE A 696 32.15 -42.82 -4.23
N VAL A 697 32.62 -41.91 -3.38
CA VAL A 697 33.84 -42.05 -2.59
C VAL A 697 33.49 -42.51 -1.19
N ASP A 698 32.52 -41.85 -0.56
CA ASP A 698 32.09 -42.17 0.80
C ASP A 698 30.69 -41.63 1.10
N VAL A 699 30.16 -41.94 2.26
CA VAL A 699 28.97 -41.31 2.84
C VAL A 699 29.34 -40.86 4.24
N VAL A 700 29.25 -39.56 4.47
CA VAL A 700 29.57 -38.95 5.76
C VAL A 700 28.32 -38.36 6.37
N GLU A 701 28.26 -38.41 7.69
CA GLU A 701 27.19 -37.80 8.47
C GLU A 701 27.71 -36.52 9.12
N THR A 702 26.92 -35.46 9.05
CA THR A 702 27.14 -34.22 9.81
C THR A 702 25.98 -34.02 10.78
N ASP A 703 26.05 -32.98 11.61
CA ASP A 703 24.95 -32.65 12.53
C ASP A 703 23.65 -32.32 11.77
N SER A 704 23.77 -31.74 10.57
CA SER A 704 22.65 -31.25 9.77
C SER A 704 22.25 -32.14 8.59
N ASP A 705 23.21 -32.83 7.97
CA ASP A 705 23.03 -33.50 6.68
C ASP A 705 23.66 -34.89 6.64
N TRP A 706 23.00 -35.80 5.91
CA TRP A 706 23.62 -36.97 5.31
C TRP A 706 24.29 -36.56 4.00
N LEU A 707 25.58 -36.79 3.84
CA LEU A 707 26.35 -36.35 2.68
C LEU A 707 26.90 -37.55 1.91
N VAL A 708 26.47 -37.72 0.67
CA VAL A 708 27.11 -38.67 -0.27
C VAL A 708 28.25 -37.94 -0.97
N LEU A 709 29.48 -38.40 -0.74
CA LEU A 709 30.67 -37.80 -1.31
C LEU A 709 30.98 -38.44 -2.66
N VAL A 710 31.15 -37.60 -3.69
CA VAL A 710 31.51 -38.05 -5.04
C VAL A 710 32.77 -37.35 -5.54
N LYS A 711 33.55 -38.05 -6.37
CA LYS A 711 34.74 -37.49 -7.00
C LYS A 711 34.38 -36.79 -8.30
N VAL A 712 34.62 -35.48 -8.37
CA VAL A 712 34.35 -34.64 -9.53
C VAL A 712 35.65 -34.08 -10.10
N THR A 713 35.76 -34.06 -11.42
CA THR A 713 36.86 -33.39 -12.11
C THR A 713 36.40 -31.99 -12.53
N PRO A 714 37.08 -30.91 -12.11
CA PRO A 714 36.73 -29.56 -12.56
C PRO A 714 36.61 -29.45 -14.08
N GLY A 715 35.57 -28.79 -14.56
CA GLY A 715 35.24 -28.63 -15.98
C GLY A 715 34.49 -29.80 -16.62
N LYS A 716 34.35 -30.96 -15.94
CA LYS A 716 33.55 -32.09 -16.43
C LYS A 716 32.18 -32.14 -15.73
N PRO A 717 31.07 -32.24 -16.48
CA PRO A 717 29.75 -32.41 -15.90
C PRO A 717 29.61 -33.79 -15.25
N PHE A 718 28.81 -33.86 -14.19
CA PHE A 718 28.32 -35.12 -13.62
C PHE A 718 26.80 -35.04 -13.42
N VAL A 719 26.16 -36.20 -13.32
CA VAL A 719 24.70 -36.32 -13.27
C VAL A 719 24.28 -36.98 -11.97
N TYR A 720 23.22 -36.47 -11.36
CA TYR A 720 22.50 -37.13 -10.28
C TYR A 720 21.01 -36.80 -10.39
N TYR A 721 20.20 -37.53 -9.65
CA TYR A 721 18.76 -37.27 -9.56
C TYR A 721 18.39 -37.01 -8.11
N MET A 722 17.48 -36.08 -7.91
CA MET A 722 16.80 -35.86 -6.63
C MET A 722 15.31 -36.09 -6.82
N GLY A 723 14.63 -36.58 -5.80
CA GLY A 723 13.18 -36.68 -5.81
C GLY A 723 12.59 -36.55 -4.43
N ALA A 724 11.30 -36.23 -4.39
CA ALA A 724 10.54 -36.17 -3.14
C ALA A 724 9.13 -36.77 -3.30
N ALA A 725 8.57 -37.18 -2.17
CA ALA A 725 7.22 -37.72 -2.03
C ALA A 725 6.63 -37.30 -0.69
N TRP A 726 5.30 -37.25 -0.59
CA TRP A 726 4.59 -36.88 0.63
C TRP A 726 3.51 -37.90 0.94
N ASP A 727 3.45 -38.42 2.16
CA ASP A 727 2.52 -39.49 2.57
C ASP A 727 1.04 -39.10 2.48
N LYS A 728 0.73 -37.80 2.60
CA LYS A 728 -0.61 -37.24 2.38
C LYS A 728 -0.87 -36.82 0.93
N GLY A 729 0.10 -37.07 0.04
CA GLY A 729 -0.03 -36.87 -1.40
C GLY A 729 -0.84 -37.98 -2.06
N LEU A 730 -0.80 -38.06 -3.39
CA LEU A 730 -1.65 -38.99 -4.16
C LEU A 730 -1.01 -40.36 -4.45
N ASP A 731 0.33 -40.48 -4.37
CA ASP A 731 1.06 -41.62 -4.93
C ASP A 731 1.71 -42.54 -3.90
N PHE A 732 2.12 -41.99 -2.76
CA PHE A 732 2.92 -42.70 -1.76
C PHE A 732 2.32 -42.41 -0.40
N HIS A 733 2.12 -43.44 0.42
CA HIS A 733 1.48 -43.30 1.74
C HIS A 733 2.32 -43.94 2.85
N SER A 734 3.47 -44.53 2.50
CA SER A 734 4.38 -45.16 3.44
C SER A 734 5.81 -45.14 2.93
N ARG A 735 6.76 -45.33 3.86
CA ARG A 735 8.17 -45.53 3.55
C ARG A 735 8.38 -46.69 2.57
N ALA A 736 7.62 -47.77 2.72
CA ALA A 736 7.74 -48.95 1.88
C ALA A 736 7.35 -48.64 0.41
N ASP A 737 6.27 -47.88 0.20
CA ASP A 737 5.84 -47.47 -1.15
C ASP A 737 6.89 -46.61 -1.83
N TRP A 738 7.42 -45.62 -1.08
CA TRP A 738 8.46 -44.73 -1.58
C TRP A 738 9.74 -45.49 -1.91
N GLU A 739 10.23 -46.32 -0.99
CA GLU A 739 11.43 -47.12 -1.24
C GLU A 739 11.25 -48.09 -2.41
N ALA A 740 10.10 -48.77 -2.53
CA ALA A 740 9.85 -49.65 -3.67
C ALA A 740 9.97 -48.90 -5.01
N TYR A 741 9.42 -47.69 -5.08
CA TYR A 741 9.53 -46.83 -6.26
C TYR A 741 10.96 -46.34 -6.51
N VAL A 742 11.65 -45.86 -5.47
CA VAL A 742 13.02 -45.33 -5.55
C VAL A 742 14.02 -46.42 -5.98
N PHE A 743 13.95 -47.60 -5.37
CA PHE A 743 14.88 -48.71 -5.65
C PHE A 743 14.62 -49.41 -6.99
N ALA A 744 13.45 -49.18 -7.61
CA ALA A 744 13.14 -49.68 -8.95
C ALA A 744 13.70 -48.78 -10.08
N GLN A 745 14.16 -47.57 -9.75
CA GLN A 745 14.65 -46.61 -10.76
C GLN A 745 15.93 -47.11 -11.45
N LYS A 746 16.04 -46.80 -12.75
CA LYS A 746 17.22 -47.07 -13.59
C LYS A 746 17.71 -45.76 -14.22
N PRO A 747 18.34 -44.87 -13.43
CA PRO A 747 18.77 -43.55 -13.88
C PRO A 747 19.85 -43.63 -14.95
N ASP A 748 19.82 -42.69 -15.90
CA ASP A 748 20.88 -42.48 -16.87
C ASP A 748 21.82 -41.37 -16.39
N PHE A 749 23.08 -41.72 -16.15
CA PHE A 749 24.11 -40.79 -15.66
C PHE A 749 24.98 -40.20 -16.78
N ASN A 750 24.64 -40.42 -18.06
CA ASN A 750 25.36 -39.79 -19.17
C ASN A 750 25.04 -38.29 -19.24
N PRO A 751 26.02 -37.37 -19.09
CA PRO A 751 25.78 -35.93 -19.12
C PRO A 751 25.45 -35.36 -20.51
N GLY A 752 25.68 -36.11 -21.59
CA GLY A 752 25.46 -35.66 -22.98
C GLY A 752 24.06 -35.88 -23.54
N LYS A 753 23.17 -36.48 -22.75
CA LYS A 753 21.71 -36.53 -23.00
C LYS A 753 21.02 -35.45 -22.18
#